data_AF-A0A9P8F6A4-F1
#
_entry.id   AF-A0A9P8F6A4-F1
#
_cell.length_a   1.000
_cell.length_b   1.000
_cell.length_c   1.000
_cell.angle_alpha   90.00
_cell.angle_beta   90.00
_cell.angle_gamma   90.00
#
_symmetry.space_group_name_H-M   'P 1'
#
loop_
_entity.id
_entity.type
_entity.pdbx_description
1 polymer ?
#
loop_
_entity_poly.entity_id
_entity_poly.type
_entity_poly.pdbx_seq_one_letter_code
_entity_poly.pdbx_strand_id
1 'polypeptide(L)'
;MHHRRTSSHSKPEPEPYVSRIASPVPRITSPSDYEPMMGASDLGRKKSLIRPERTKVDRDHPQYHYRKHAQNMAVMPSTTGHDPMLEEAEAEAATLSSDDIELKQLGQKGPPADVPVGRSESRKLQRKTTVETAEERKKRQKQAGATPPTLWSTYCHLITFWCPNPVLKCFGMPEKAQQQAWREKMGLISIILMIAAFVGFITFGFTATVCPAGSSSRFRVNKVDSGYMIFHGKAYDLTRSRHPQARGIQAGQNVLWDLSVPYGGKDGSFMFQNVNGACKGLITAAEGSDVKTDSDGNLAWYFPCNAFNQDGSSEPNLTIPYYLGYACHTSKLARTNFYDLKSGGDVYFTWDDIKNSSRNLMVYGGDVLDLNLLRWFNTSQVSYPSRFDEIRENANVRGTDMSLAFSSGQDKKIAKCFQDIIKVGSIDTETVGCIASKIVLYVALVFILSIVVAKFVLALAFQWFLCRKYAADKTAFSGDEKKRNQQIEEWADDIYRPAPKIADSVANSSERANKRGSFLPTTSRFTSPYAIERSMARSRPAYTTMASQSSTARLIPGASVYGQGNRSENTLQESRASLMVPNSSEKRYSSVVESDGPGPHGFIHEAVVPQPPPEWQPFGFPLAHAICLVTAYSEGPEGMRTTLDSVATTEYPNSHKLILVICDGIIKGHGETMTTPEVALSMMKEHTILPDEVKPYSYVAVASGSKRHNMAKIYSGFYDYGEDSVIPIEKQERVPMVIIVKCGTPEEATQAKPGNRGKRDSQIILMSFLQKVMFDERMTELEYEFFNGIWKITGISPDFYEIVLMVDADTKVFPDSLTHMISAMVKDPEIMGLCGETKIANKRASWVSMIQVFE
;
A
#
# COMPACT_ATOMS: atom_id res chain seq x y z
N MET A 1 48.28 -30.27 8.81
CA MET A 1 49.41 -29.87 9.69
C MET A 1 48.83 -28.88 10.69
N HIS A 2 48.63 -29.15 12.00
CA HIS A 2 49.58 -29.53 13.08
C HIS A 2 50.61 -28.41 13.37
N HIS A 3 50.82 -27.90 14.60
CA HIS A 3 50.27 -28.14 15.98
C HIS A 3 49.98 -26.77 16.66
N ARG A 4 49.20 -26.55 17.74
CA ARG A 4 48.58 -27.35 18.84
C ARG A 4 49.39 -27.58 20.14
N ARG A 5 49.53 -26.53 20.98
CA ARG A 5 49.73 -26.55 22.47
C ARG A 5 49.01 -25.32 23.09
N THR A 6 48.32 -25.26 24.25
CA THR A 6 48.27 -25.98 25.56
C THR A 6 49.35 -25.59 26.59
N SER A 7 49.15 -25.72 27.91
CA SER A 7 47.97 -26.16 28.71
C SER A 7 47.16 -24.95 29.26
N SER A 8 46.55 -24.81 30.46
CA SER A 8 46.27 -25.59 31.71
C SER A 8 45.20 -24.77 32.50
N HIS A 9 44.46 -25.17 33.55
CA HIS A 9 44.22 -26.37 34.39
C HIS A 9 42.86 -26.12 35.15
N SER A 10 42.26 -26.91 36.06
CA SER A 10 42.48 -28.23 36.73
C SER A 10 41.09 -28.89 37.02
N LYS A 11 40.91 -29.62 38.14
CA LYS A 11 39.65 -30.17 38.72
C LYS A 11 39.78 -30.32 40.27
N PRO A 12 38.78 -30.88 41.01
CA PRO A 12 38.69 -32.35 41.19
C PRO A 12 37.26 -32.96 41.01
N GLU A 13 37.12 -34.26 41.34
CA GLU A 13 36.00 -35.22 41.07
C GLU A 13 35.62 -35.97 42.41
N PRO A 14 34.78 -37.05 42.53
CA PRO A 14 34.52 -38.20 41.61
C PRO A 14 33.07 -38.81 41.57
N GLU A 15 32.92 -39.99 40.92
CA GLU A 15 31.72 -40.87 40.78
C GLU A 15 31.87 -42.20 41.61
N PRO A 16 30.93 -43.21 41.65
CA PRO A 16 30.94 -44.31 40.65
C PRO A 16 29.69 -45.25 40.43
N TYR A 17 29.53 -45.78 39.19
CA TYR A 17 29.17 -47.19 38.82
C TYR A 17 27.72 -47.79 38.92
N VAL A 18 27.60 -49.13 38.73
CA VAL A 18 26.81 -49.80 37.66
C VAL A 18 26.71 -51.36 37.80
N SER A 19 25.59 -52.01 37.40
CA SER A 19 25.49 -53.50 37.16
C SER A 19 24.28 -53.95 36.26
N ARG A 20 24.18 -55.23 35.83
CA ARG A 20 23.18 -55.82 34.88
C ARG A 20 22.93 -57.35 35.08
N ILE A 21 21.99 -57.95 34.30
CA ILE A 21 21.77 -59.42 33.97
C ILE A 21 20.87 -60.18 34.99
N ALA A 22 19.92 -61.10 34.67
CA ALA A 22 19.09 -61.41 33.46
C ALA A 22 17.91 -62.38 33.81
N SER A 23 17.08 -62.80 32.82
CA SER A 23 15.77 -63.51 32.92
C SER A 23 15.81 -65.05 33.18
N PRO A 24 14.66 -65.70 33.49
CA PRO A 24 13.92 -66.47 32.46
C PRO A 24 12.36 -66.41 32.54
N VAL A 25 11.63 -67.32 31.85
CA VAL A 25 10.20 -67.22 31.40
C VAL A 25 9.44 -68.58 31.52
N PRO A 26 8.13 -68.61 31.86
CA PRO A 26 7.09 -69.22 30.96
C PRO A 26 5.70 -68.50 30.92
N ARG A 27 4.78 -68.99 30.07
CA ARG A 27 3.50 -68.36 29.63
C ARG A 27 2.23 -68.89 30.33
N ILE A 28 1.09 -68.18 30.16
CA ILE A 28 -0.24 -68.71 29.73
C ILE A 28 -1.11 -67.58 29.09
N THR A 29 -2.22 -67.95 28.43
CA THR A 29 -3.08 -67.32 27.38
C THR A 29 -3.64 -65.87 27.50
N SER A 30 -4.10 -65.34 26.34
CA SER A 30 -4.86 -64.10 26.01
C SER A 30 -6.40 -64.25 26.14
N PRO A 31 -7.29 -63.28 25.79
CA PRO A 31 -7.16 -61.88 25.31
C PRO A 31 -7.80 -60.84 26.30
N SER A 32 -8.04 -59.55 26.04
CA SER A 32 -8.08 -58.72 24.80
C SER A 32 -7.61 -57.26 25.01
N ASP A 33 -7.62 -56.48 23.93
CA ASP A 33 -7.63 -55.00 23.83
C ASP A 33 -6.42 -54.22 24.37
N TYR A 34 -5.75 -53.49 23.46
CA TYR A 34 -4.56 -52.67 23.73
C TYR A 34 -4.65 -51.31 23.04
N GLU A 35 -4.43 -50.24 23.79
CA GLU A 35 -3.89 -48.99 23.25
C GLU A 35 -2.45 -49.18 22.76
N PRO A 36 -1.93 -48.24 21.96
CA PRO A 36 -0.55 -47.81 22.19
C PRO A 36 -0.39 -46.28 22.26
N MET A 37 0.36 -45.83 23.28
CA MET A 37 0.75 -44.44 23.47
C MET A 37 1.97 -44.03 22.61
N MET A 38 1.98 -42.75 22.18
CA MET A 38 3.11 -41.84 21.85
C MET A 38 4.37 -42.34 21.11
N GLY A 39 4.90 -41.50 20.20
CA GLY A 39 6.30 -41.67 19.79
C GLY A 39 7.04 -40.71 18.84
N ALA A 40 6.56 -39.53 18.41
CA ALA A 40 7.43 -38.61 17.62
C ALA A 40 6.99 -37.12 17.58
N SER A 41 7.92 -36.23 17.98
CA SER A 41 8.17 -34.84 17.56
C SER A 41 7.05 -33.90 17.06
N ASP A 42 6.96 -32.74 17.71
CA ASP A 42 6.17 -31.54 17.37
C ASP A 42 6.03 -31.16 15.89
N LEU A 43 4.79 -30.87 15.49
CA LEU A 43 4.46 -29.79 14.56
C LEU A 43 3.33 -28.93 15.17
N GLY A 44 3.60 -27.63 15.33
CA GLY A 44 2.75 -26.75 16.12
C GLY A 44 1.36 -26.50 15.52
N ARG A 45 0.31 -26.58 16.36
CA ARG A 45 -1.06 -26.17 16.00
C ARG A 45 -1.07 -24.72 15.47
N LYS A 46 -1.35 -24.56 14.17
CA LYS A 46 -1.75 -23.25 13.62
C LYS A 46 -3.02 -22.79 14.34
N LYS A 47 -2.97 -21.64 15.02
CA LYS A 47 -4.15 -21.03 15.64
C LYS A 47 -5.13 -20.62 14.55
N SER A 48 -6.38 -21.08 14.61
CA SER A 48 -7.48 -20.38 13.94
C SER A 48 -7.53 -18.94 14.48
N LEU A 49 -7.58 -17.96 13.58
CA LEU A 49 -7.79 -16.55 13.94
C LEU A 49 -9.27 -16.20 14.07
N ILE A 50 -10.18 -17.13 13.75
CA ILE A 50 -11.61 -16.99 14.02
C ILE A 50 -11.84 -17.42 15.47
N ARG A 51 -12.05 -16.44 16.37
CA ARG A 51 -12.71 -16.69 17.65
C ARG A 51 -14.15 -17.14 17.34
N PRO A 52 -14.63 -18.29 17.84
CA PRO A 52 -16.06 -18.55 17.88
C PRO A 52 -16.72 -17.46 18.73
N GLU A 53 -17.74 -16.79 18.22
CA GLU A 53 -18.54 -15.90 19.07
C GLU A 53 -19.25 -16.73 20.13
N ARG A 54 -18.80 -16.62 21.38
CA ARG A 54 -19.60 -17.00 22.55
C ARG A 54 -20.59 -15.87 22.88
N THR A 55 -21.39 -15.46 21.88
CA THR A 55 -22.57 -14.63 22.09
C THR A 55 -23.63 -15.47 22.81
N LYS A 56 -24.15 -14.96 23.92
CA LYS A 56 -25.19 -15.64 24.70
C LYS A 56 -26.45 -15.74 23.83
N VAL A 57 -27.02 -16.94 23.72
CA VAL A 57 -28.19 -17.19 22.85
C VAL A 57 -29.48 -16.75 23.55
N ASP A 58 -29.56 -15.44 23.81
CA ASP A 58 -30.75 -14.79 24.36
C ASP A 58 -31.90 -14.78 23.34
N ARG A 59 -33.11 -14.42 23.79
CA ARG A 59 -34.35 -14.59 23.02
C ARG A 59 -34.40 -13.84 21.68
N ASP A 60 -33.59 -12.80 21.53
CA ASP A 60 -33.48 -11.98 20.32
C ASP A 60 -32.38 -12.47 19.34
N HIS A 61 -31.65 -13.55 19.67
CA HIS A 61 -30.62 -14.13 18.81
C HIS A 61 -31.23 -14.78 17.55
N PRO A 62 -30.69 -14.56 16.32
CA PRO A 62 -31.32 -15.02 15.07
C PRO A 62 -31.61 -16.53 14.98
N GLN A 63 -30.81 -17.36 15.64
CA GLN A 63 -31.00 -18.82 15.67
C GLN A 63 -31.80 -19.34 16.89
N TYR A 64 -32.26 -18.48 17.81
CA TYR A 64 -32.95 -18.90 19.05
C TYR A 64 -34.15 -19.82 18.76
N HIS A 65 -35.05 -19.40 17.86
CA HIS A 65 -36.20 -20.19 17.46
C HIS A 65 -35.84 -21.44 16.65
N TYR A 66 -34.75 -21.39 15.87
CA TYR A 66 -34.28 -22.52 15.08
C TYR A 66 -33.72 -23.64 15.96
N ARG A 67 -32.81 -23.33 16.91
CA ARG A 67 -32.30 -24.29 17.90
C ARG A 67 -33.44 -24.94 18.70
N LYS A 68 -34.40 -24.14 19.18
CA LYS A 68 -35.55 -24.62 19.96
C LYS A 68 -36.52 -25.52 19.16
N HIS A 69 -36.53 -25.41 17.83
CA HIS A 69 -37.28 -26.33 16.96
C HIS A 69 -36.45 -27.57 16.58
N ALA A 70 -35.14 -27.43 16.38
CA ALA A 70 -34.22 -28.53 16.08
C ALA A 70 -34.12 -29.53 17.23
N GLN A 71 -34.17 -29.08 18.49
CA GLN A 71 -34.23 -29.93 19.69
C GLN A 71 -35.38 -30.94 19.71
N ASN A 72 -36.45 -30.72 18.92
CA ASN A 72 -37.63 -31.57 18.86
C ASN A 72 -37.68 -32.45 17.58
N MET A 73 -36.58 -32.55 16.82
CA MET A 73 -36.49 -33.34 15.60
C MET A 73 -35.31 -34.32 15.68
N ALA A 74 -35.51 -35.55 15.21
CA ALA A 74 -34.40 -36.48 15.01
C ALA A 74 -33.56 -36.01 13.80
N VAL A 75 -32.29 -35.70 14.03
CA VAL A 75 -31.33 -35.27 13.01
C VAL A 75 -30.10 -36.17 13.12
N MET A 76 -29.56 -36.62 12.00
CA MET A 76 -28.30 -37.39 11.99
C MET A 76 -27.11 -36.44 12.23
N PRO A 77 -26.08 -36.86 13.00
CA PRO A 77 -24.97 -36.00 13.39
C PRO A 77 -24.13 -35.58 12.18
N SER A 78 -23.59 -34.35 12.23
CA SER A 78 -22.74 -33.82 11.15
C SER A 78 -21.29 -34.25 11.33
N THR A 79 -20.67 -34.73 10.26
CA THR A 79 -19.22 -35.05 10.21
C THR A 79 -18.32 -33.85 10.44
N THR A 80 -18.86 -32.62 10.42
CA THR A 80 -18.12 -31.36 10.64
C THR A 80 -18.09 -30.89 12.11
N GLY A 81 -18.62 -31.66 13.07
CA GLY A 81 -18.42 -31.41 14.51
C GLY A 81 -19.28 -30.30 15.12
N HIS A 82 -20.45 -30.01 14.54
CA HIS A 82 -21.44 -29.09 15.09
C HIS A 82 -22.72 -29.81 15.57
N ASP A 83 -22.55 -30.67 16.57
CA ASP A 83 -23.68 -31.27 17.29
C ASP A 83 -24.35 -30.27 18.24
N PRO A 84 -25.67 -30.39 18.47
CA PRO A 84 -26.38 -29.63 19.48
C PRO A 84 -26.04 -30.16 20.88
N MET A 85 -24.97 -29.64 21.49
CA MET A 85 -24.57 -30.00 22.86
C MET A 85 -25.76 -29.90 23.83
N LEU A 86 -26.04 -31.01 24.52
CA LEU A 86 -26.84 -31.05 25.74
C LEU A 86 -25.96 -30.51 26.87
N GLU A 87 -26.36 -29.39 27.47
CA GLU A 87 -25.64 -28.75 28.57
C GLU A 87 -26.20 -29.26 29.90
N GLU A 88 -25.58 -30.31 30.45
CA GLU A 88 -25.86 -30.79 31.80
C GLU A 88 -25.27 -29.82 32.85
N ALA A 89 -26.02 -29.57 33.91
CA ALA A 89 -25.84 -28.40 34.78
C ALA A 89 -24.86 -28.65 35.95
N GLU A 90 -23.56 -28.75 35.67
CA GLU A 90 -22.56 -29.05 36.73
C GLU A 90 -21.21 -28.30 36.54
N ALA A 91 -21.24 -26.95 36.53
CA ALA A 91 -20.03 -26.14 36.32
C ALA A 91 -19.92 -24.79 37.09
N GLU A 92 -20.82 -24.44 38.03
CA GLU A 92 -20.71 -23.20 38.85
C GLU A 92 -20.08 -23.46 40.23
N ALA A 93 -18.82 -23.93 40.27
CA ALA A 93 -18.12 -24.24 41.54
C ALA A 93 -16.59 -24.06 41.52
N ALA A 94 -16.05 -23.01 40.87
CA ALA A 94 -14.61 -22.74 40.88
C ALA A 94 -14.20 -21.24 40.93
N THR A 95 -13.50 -20.88 42.01
CA THR A 95 -12.52 -19.77 42.14
C THR A 95 -12.92 -18.33 41.74
N LEU A 96 -13.17 -17.51 42.77
CA LEU A 96 -13.05 -16.04 42.75
C LEU A 96 -11.65 -15.61 43.21
N SER A 97 -10.98 -14.72 42.47
CA SER A 97 -9.85 -13.85 42.91
C SER A 97 -9.46 -12.94 41.74
N SER A 98 -9.08 -11.67 41.89
CA SER A 98 -9.21 -10.68 42.97
C SER A 98 -8.87 -9.28 42.40
N ASP A 99 -9.13 -8.22 43.17
CA ASP A 99 -8.60 -6.84 43.02
C ASP A 99 -9.13 -5.99 41.81
N ASP A 100 -9.44 -4.68 41.92
CA ASP A 100 -9.32 -3.75 43.06
C ASP A 100 -10.25 -2.49 42.98
N ILE A 101 -10.38 -1.76 44.11
CA ILE A 101 -10.80 -0.34 44.31
C ILE A 101 -12.28 0.09 44.05
N GLU A 102 -13.04 0.25 45.16
CA GLU A 102 -13.72 1.47 45.72
C GLU A 102 -14.28 2.63 44.83
N LEU A 103 -15.34 3.40 45.19
CA LEU A 103 -16.38 3.37 46.26
C LEU A 103 -17.51 4.43 45.97
N LYS A 104 -18.64 4.34 46.71
CA LYS A 104 -19.72 5.34 46.99
C LYS A 104 -21.03 5.20 46.17
N GLN A 105 -22.16 4.79 46.79
CA GLN A 105 -23.10 5.52 47.70
C GLN A 105 -24.04 6.48 46.92
N LEU A 106 -25.34 6.62 47.19
CA LEU A 106 -26.27 6.14 48.25
C LEU A 106 -27.49 5.40 47.61
N GLY A 107 -28.46 4.79 48.31
CA GLY A 107 -28.77 4.69 49.75
C GLY A 107 -29.95 3.73 50.05
N GLN A 108 -30.27 3.54 51.33
CA GLN A 108 -31.20 2.50 51.83
C GLN A 108 -32.67 2.96 51.97
N LYS A 109 -33.63 2.03 51.85
CA LYS A 109 -34.59 1.61 52.92
C LYS A 109 -35.59 0.54 52.45
N GLY A 110 -35.93 -0.41 53.34
CA GLY A 110 -37.12 -1.29 53.28
C GLY A 110 -37.98 -1.07 54.54
N PRO A 111 -38.67 -2.07 55.13
CA PRO A 111 -38.84 -3.47 54.70
C PRO A 111 -40.35 -3.91 54.59
N PRO A 112 -40.92 -4.93 55.28
CA PRO A 112 -41.36 -6.17 54.62
C PRO A 112 -42.83 -6.60 54.92
N ALA A 113 -43.14 -7.89 54.62
CA ALA A 113 -44.36 -8.66 54.95
C ALA A 113 -45.61 -8.35 54.08
N ASP A 114 -46.58 -9.26 53.88
CA ASP A 114 -46.74 -10.63 54.42
C ASP A 114 -47.47 -11.59 53.43
N VAL A 115 -47.57 -12.88 53.76
CA VAL A 115 -48.19 -13.93 52.91
C VAL A 115 -49.49 -14.48 53.51
N PRO A 116 -50.54 -14.71 52.70
CA PRO A 116 -51.27 -15.99 52.82
C PRO A 116 -51.62 -16.66 51.47
N VAL A 117 -51.85 -17.98 51.53
CA VAL A 117 -52.10 -18.86 50.38
C VAL A 117 -53.60 -18.91 50.02
N GLY A 118 -53.92 -18.95 48.71
CA GLY A 118 -55.25 -19.27 48.17
C GLY A 118 -55.15 -20.30 47.04
N ARG A 119 -56.10 -21.25 46.97
CA ARG A 119 -56.08 -22.43 46.08
C ARG A 119 -57.35 -22.52 45.21
N SER A 120 -57.24 -23.21 44.08
CA SER A 120 -58.34 -23.72 43.20
C SER A 120 -58.71 -22.93 41.94
N GLU A 121 -58.10 -23.37 40.83
CA GLU A 121 -58.67 -23.67 39.49
C GLU A 121 -59.70 -22.77 38.76
N SER A 122 -59.30 -22.50 37.50
CA SER A 122 -60.13 -22.44 36.28
C SER A 122 -60.93 -21.17 35.94
N ARG A 123 -60.58 -20.55 34.80
CA ARG A 123 -61.50 -20.33 33.66
C ARG A 123 -60.80 -19.83 32.38
N LYS A 124 -60.98 -20.61 31.31
CA LYS A 124 -61.01 -20.29 29.85
C LYS A 124 -60.14 -19.17 29.25
N LEU A 125 -59.49 -19.53 28.14
CA LEU A 125 -58.74 -18.65 27.23
C LEU A 125 -59.53 -17.42 26.74
N GLN A 126 -58.83 -16.28 26.61
CA GLN A 126 -59.08 -15.32 25.54
C GLN A 126 -57.75 -14.94 24.85
N ARG A 127 -57.71 -15.12 23.52
CA ARG A 127 -56.57 -14.78 22.66
C ARG A 127 -56.63 -13.29 22.29
N LYS A 128 -55.87 -12.44 22.97
CA LYS A 128 -55.68 -11.04 22.56
C LYS A 128 -54.49 -10.93 21.61
N THR A 129 -54.75 -10.66 20.34
CA THR A 129 -53.71 -10.44 19.32
C THR A 129 -53.16 -9.02 19.47
N THR A 130 -51.95 -8.87 20.00
CA THR A 130 -51.28 -7.57 20.11
C THR A 130 -50.81 -7.12 18.72
N VAL A 131 -51.50 -6.15 18.14
CA VAL A 131 -51.03 -5.44 16.94
C VAL A 131 -50.01 -4.38 17.39
N GLU A 132 -48.73 -4.55 17.05
CA GLU A 132 -47.71 -3.51 17.29
C GLU A 132 -48.15 -2.19 16.64
N THR A 133 -48.16 -1.10 17.40
CA THR A 133 -48.61 0.18 16.88
C THR A 133 -47.53 0.87 16.04
N ALA A 134 -47.95 1.65 15.05
CA ALA A 134 -47.01 2.39 14.19
C ALA A 134 -46.14 3.40 14.98
N GLU A 135 -46.57 3.81 16.18
CA GLU A 135 -45.78 4.63 17.10
C GLU A 135 -44.63 3.87 17.74
N GLU A 136 -44.83 2.62 18.17
CA GLU A 136 -43.76 1.77 18.73
C GLU A 136 -42.71 1.46 17.65
N ARG A 137 -43.15 1.18 16.42
CA ARG A 137 -42.27 1.05 15.25
C ARG A 137 -41.46 2.32 15.00
N LYS A 138 -42.08 3.51 15.08
CA LYS A 138 -41.38 4.82 14.99
C LYS A 138 -40.44 5.08 16.17
N LYS A 139 -40.77 4.65 17.40
CA LYS A 139 -39.90 4.76 18.59
C LYS A 139 -38.66 3.88 18.45
N ARG A 140 -38.83 2.59 18.08
CA ARG A 140 -37.72 1.67 17.76
C ARG A 140 -36.85 2.21 16.61
N GLN A 141 -37.44 2.75 15.53
CA GLN A 141 -36.67 3.39 14.45
C GLN A 141 -35.90 4.65 14.89
N LYS A 142 -36.43 5.45 15.83
CA LYS A 142 -35.69 6.57 16.43
C LYS A 142 -34.53 6.09 17.31
N GLN A 143 -34.71 5.03 18.09
CA GLN A 143 -33.67 4.47 18.97
C GLN A 143 -32.55 3.78 18.18
N ALA A 144 -32.89 3.04 17.11
CA ALA A 144 -31.91 2.39 16.23
C ALA A 144 -31.05 3.39 15.43
N GLY A 145 -31.44 4.66 15.35
CA GLY A 145 -30.66 5.73 14.72
C GLY A 145 -29.67 6.45 15.64
N ALA A 146 -29.50 5.98 16.88
CA ALA A 146 -28.76 6.68 17.95
C ALA A 146 -27.46 5.99 18.38
N THR A 147 -26.76 5.31 17.46
CA THR A 147 -25.33 5.00 17.65
C THR A 147 -24.54 6.31 17.79
N PRO A 148 -23.61 6.44 18.75
CA PRO A 148 -22.79 7.65 18.87
C PRO A 148 -22.00 7.89 17.56
N PRO A 149 -21.84 9.13 17.10
CA PRO A 149 -21.14 9.42 15.87
C PRO A 149 -19.67 9.00 16.01
N THR A 150 -19.21 8.12 15.13
CA THR A 150 -17.81 7.70 15.11
C THR A 150 -16.90 8.90 14.84
N LEU A 151 -15.66 8.86 15.34
CA LEU A 151 -14.67 9.92 15.10
C LEU A 151 -14.49 10.19 13.60
N TRP A 152 -14.52 9.13 12.79
CA TRP A 152 -14.53 9.20 11.33
C TRP A 152 -15.74 9.95 10.77
N SER A 153 -16.97 9.59 11.14
CA SER A 153 -18.17 10.27 10.66
C SER A 153 -18.21 11.74 11.08
N THR A 154 -17.72 12.05 12.29
CA THR A 154 -17.59 13.42 12.81
C THR A 154 -16.60 14.23 11.99
N TYR A 155 -15.42 13.66 11.67
CA TYR A 155 -14.42 14.27 10.80
C TYR A 155 -14.97 14.54 9.39
N CYS A 156 -15.63 13.55 8.77
CA CYS A 156 -16.23 13.71 7.45
C CYS A 156 -17.29 14.83 7.42
N HIS A 157 -18.14 14.92 8.45
CA HIS A 157 -19.12 16.01 8.58
C HIS A 157 -18.47 17.39 8.81
N LEU A 158 -17.36 17.45 9.56
CA LEU A 158 -16.59 18.69 9.76
C LEU A 158 -15.98 19.18 8.44
N ILE A 159 -15.30 18.31 7.67
CA ILE A 159 -14.71 18.69 6.37
C ILE A 159 -15.78 19.11 5.35
N THR A 160 -16.95 18.47 5.38
CA THR A 160 -18.03 18.73 4.41
C THR A 160 -19.12 19.68 4.93
N PHE A 161 -18.81 20.50 5.94
CA PHE A 161 -19.73 21.48 6.55
C PHE A 161 -20.35 22.45 5.54
N TRP A 162 -19.58 22.86 4.54
CA TRP A 162 -19.98 23.76 3.46
C TRP A 162 -20.97 23.13 2.47
N CYS A 163 -21.16 21.81 2.50
CA CYS A 163 -22.15 21.09 1.70
C CYS A 163 -23.19 20.39 2.61
N PRO A 164 -24.19 21.12 3.14
CA PRO A 164 -25.21 20.54 4.01
C PRO A 164 -26.20 19.66 3.23
N ASN A 165 -26.93 18.80 3.94
CA ASN A 165 -27.82 17.78 3.33
C ASN A 165 -28.87 18.32 2.31
N PRO A 166 -29.40 19.56 2.38
CA PRO A 166 -30.24 20.10 1.31
C PRO A 166 -29.50 20.24 -0.02
N VAL A 167 -28.23 20.67 -0.01
CA VAL A 167 -27.42 20.86 -1.22
C VAL A 167 -27.15 19.53 -1.91
N LEU A 168 -26.80 18.48 -1.15
CA LEU A 168 -26.61 17.12 -1.70
C LEU A 168 -27.91 16.57 -2.34
N LYS A 169 -29.09 16.93 -1.84
CA LYS A 169 -30.36 16.57 -2.48
C LYS A 169 -30.58 17.30 -3.81
N CYS A 170 -30.20 18.58 -3.90
CA CYS A 170 -30.24 19.33 -5.15
C CYS A 170 -29.28 18.75 -6.20
N PHE A 171 -28.12 18.21 -5.79
CA PHE A 171 -27.18 17.49 -6.65
C PHE A 171 -27.53 15.99 -6.85
N GLY A 172 -28.81 15.63 -6.77
CA GLY A 172 -29.29 14.31 -7.18
C GLY A 172 -28.97 13.15 -6.24
N MET A 173 -28.53 13.40 -5.00
CA MET A 173 -28.29 12.37 -3.97
C MET A 173 -29.41 12.42 -2.90
N PRO A 174 -30.61 11.84 -3.15
CA PRO A 174 -31.73 11.92 -2.21
C PRO A 174 -31.56 11.03 -0.98
N GLU A 175 -30.77 9.95 -1.08
CA GLU A 175 -30.66 8.89 -0.09
C GLU A 175 -29.51 9.12 0.91
N LYS A 176 -29.78 8.90 2.21
CA LYS A 176 -28.80 9.13 3.28
C LYS A 176 -27.52 8.29 3.14
N ALA A 177 -27.62 7.06 2.63
CA ALA A 177 -26.45 6.20 2.42
C ALA A 177 -25.51 6.75 1.34
N GLN A 178 -26.07 7.28 0.25
CA GLN A 178 -25.32 7.93 -0.83
C GLN A 178 -24.63 9.21 -0.31
N GLN A 179 -25.36 10.02 0.48
CA GLN A 179 -24.81 11.22 1.12
C GLN A 179 -23.66 10.88 2.08
N GLN A 180 -23.79 9.84 2.91
CA GLN A 180 -22.72 9.40 3.81
C GLN A 180 -21.49 8.93 3.02
N ALA A 181 -21.66 8.06 2.02
CA ALA A 181 -20.56 7.57 1.20
C ALA A 181 -19.83 8.71 0.44
N TRP A 182 -20.54 9.75 0.01
CA TRP A 182 -19.92 10.95 -0.58
C TRP A 182 -19.10 11.74 0.47
N ARG A 183 -19.64 11.94 1.69
CA ARG A 183 -18.90 12.61 2.78
C ARG A 183 -17.64 11.84 3.18
N GLU A 184 -17.70 10.51 3.18
CA GLU A 184 -16.55 9.65 3.50
C GLU A 184 -15.47 9.72 2.41
N LYS A 185 -15.85 9.73 1.12
CA LYS A 185 -14.91 10.00 0.00
C LYS A 185 -14.24 11.36 0.13
N MET A 186 -15.00 12.42 0.46
CA MET A 186 -14.44 13.76 0.68
C MET A 186 -13.50 13.82 1.89
N GLY A 187 -13.81 13.08 2.97
CA GLY A 187 -12.91 12.90 4.12
C GLY A 187 -11.57 12.29 3.73
N LEU A 188 -11.57 11.22 2.91
CA LEU A 188 -10.33 10.61 2.39
C LEU A 188 -9.53 11.60 1.53
N ILE A 189 -10.19 12.34 0.62
CA ILE A 189 -9.55 13.35 -0.22
C ILE A 189 -8.89 14.44 0.64
N SER A 190 -9.54 14.92 1.70
CA SER A 190 -8.95 15.93 2.57
C SER A 190 -7.71 15.45 3.35
N ILE A 191 -7.64 14.17 3.72
CA ILE A 191 -6.44 13.57 4.32
C ILE A 191 -5.31 13.47 3.28
N ILE A 192 -5.61 13.02 2.07
CA ILE A 192 -4.63 12.92 0.98
C ILE A 192 -4.05 14.31 0.66
N LEU A 193 -4.89 15.34 0.53
CA LEU A 193 -4.45 16.71 0.29
C LEU A 193 -3.65 17.30 1.46
N MET A 194 -4.02 17.00 2.71
CA MET A 194 -3.26 17.41 3.89
C MET A 194 -1.84 16.82 3.90
N ILE A 195 -1.72 15.51 3.62
CA ILE A 195 -0.42 14.82 3.57
C ILE A 195 0.41 15.34 2.38
N ALA A 196 -0.20 15.51 1.20
CA ALA A 196 0.48 16.06 0.03
C ALA A 196 0.98 17.50 0.27
N ALA A 197 0.17 18.35 0.91
CA ALA A 197 0.57 19.71 1.29
C ALA A 197 1.68 19.73 2.34
N PHE A 198 1.67 18.82 3.31
CA PHE A 198 2.73 18.67 4.32
C PHE A 198 4.06 18.22 3.68
N VAL A 199 4.02 17.22 2.78
CA VAL A 199 5.20 16.78 2.01
C VAL A 199 5.70 17.91 1.12
N GLY A 200 4.82 18.61 0.39
CA GLY A 200 5.18 19.76 -0.45
C GLY A 200 5.79 20.92 0.35
N PHE A 201 5.29 21.17 1.57
CA PHE A 201 5.89 22.13 2.49
C PHE A 201 7.30 21.70 2.92
N ILE A 202 7.51 20.43 3.30
CA ILE A 202 8.85 19.94 3.67
C ILE A 202 9.83 20.01 2.50
N THR A 203 9.41 19.68 1.27
CA THR A 203 10.31 19.66 0.11
C THR A 203 10.63 21.03 -0.48
N PHE A 204 9.71 22.00 -0.41
CA PHE A 204 9.88 23.32 -1.05
C PHE A 204 9.73 24.51 -0.10
N GLY A 205 8.80 24.47 0.86
CA GLY A 205 8.49 25.58 1.77
C GLY A 205 9.42 25.71 2.98
N PHE A 206 9.94 24.59 3.51
CA PHE A 206 10.77 24.55 4.71
C PHE A 206 12.07 25.36 4.53
N THR A 207 12.72 25.25 3.38
CA THR A 207 13.91 26.03 3.03
C THR A 207 13.61 27.53 3.01
N ALA A 208 12.50 27.96 2.41
CA ALA A 208 12.14 29.38 2.32
C ALA A 208 11.74 29.99 3.68
N THR A 209 11.09 29.21 4.55
CA THR A 209 10.67 29.67 5.89
C THR A 209 11.81 29.70 6.90
N VAL A 210 12.76 28.76 6.81
CA VAL A 210 13.84 28.58 7.80
C VAL A 210 15.17 29.21 7.34
N CYS A 211 15.36 29.42 6.04
CA CYS A 211 16.52 30.06 5.44
C CYS A 211 16.09 31.21 4.48
N PRO A 212 15.55 32.33 5.02
CA PRO A 212 15.09 33.45 4.20
C PRO A 212 16.27 34.14 3.49
N ALA A 213 16.22 34.16 2.15
CA ALA A 213 17.28 34.59 1.24
C ALA A 213 17.52 36.12 1.16
N GLY A 214 17.41 36.82 2.31
CA GLY A 214 17.55 38.28 2.41
C GLY A 214 17.90 38.77 3.83
N SER A 215 18.46 37.91 4.68
CA SER A 215 18.88 38.28 6.04
C SER A 215 20.22 39.04 6.04
N SER A 216 20.12 40.33 5.72
CA SER A 216 21.17 41.32 5.42
C SER A 216 21.99 41.03 4.15
N SER A 217 22.26 42.09 3.37
CA SER A 217 23.11 42.05 2.19
C SER A 217 24.58 41.93 2.63
N ARG A 218 25.00 40.69 2.95
CA ARG A 218 26.37 40.37 3.34
C ARG A 218 27.35 40.62 2.18
N PHE A 219 28.31 41.53 2.36
CA PHE A 219 29.35 41.82 1.37
C PHE A 219 30.64 41.07 1.72
N ARG A 220 31.26 40.38 0.76
CA ARG A 220 32.55 39.72 1.01
C ARG A 220 33.67 40.76 1.07
N VAL A 221 34.63 40.57 1.97
CA VAL A 221 35.89 41.32 1.98
C VAL A 221 36.54 41.35 0.57
N ASN A 222 37.18 42.47 0.23
CA ASN A 222 37.77 42.76 -1.08
C ASN A 222 36.78 42.78 -2.26
N LYS A 223 35.47 42.80 -1.98
CA LYS A 223 34.39 42.94 -2.96
C LYS A 223 33.33 43.98 -2.56
N VAL A 224 33.67 44.88 -1.63
CA VAL A 224 32.83 46.04 -1.30
C VAL A 224 33.04 47.10 -2.37
N ASP A 225 31.97 47.47 -3.08
CA ASP A 225 32.00 48.41 -4.19
C ASP A 225 32.22 49.87 -3.74
N SER A 226 32.73 50.68 -4.65
CA SER A 226 32.96 52.12 -4.59
C SER A 226 31.76 52.98 -4.17
N GLY A 227 30.52 52.46 -4.27
CA GLY A 227 29.31 53.10 -3.72
C GLY A 227 29.15 52.99 -2.19
N TYR A 228 29.98 52.16 -1.54
CA TYR A 228 29.93 51.89 -0.11
C TYR A 228 31.21 52.32 0.61
N MET A 229 31.10 52.56 1.90
CA MET A 229 32.22 52.79 2.81
C MET A 229 32.04 51.92 4.06
N ILE A 230 33.12 51.32 4.55
CA ILE A 230 33.08 50.35 5.66
C ILE A 230 33.31 51.09 6.99
N PHE A 231 32.55 50.76 8.03
CA PHE A 231 32.79 51.21 9.40
C PHE A 231 32.47 50.06 10.38
N HIS A 232 33.42 49.73 11.26
CA HIS A 232 33.34 48.68 12.29
C HIS A 232 32.85 47.33 11.77
N GLY A 233 33.29 46.97 10.55
CA GLY A 233 32.90 45.75 9.85
C GLY A 233 31.52 45.78 9.17
N LYS A 234 30.91 46.95 8.98
CA LYS A 234 29.64 47.12 8.24
C LYS A 234 29.79 48.05 7.05
N ALA A 235 29.21 47.69 5.92
CA ALA A 235 29.15 48.53 4.73
C ALA A 235 27.95 49.50 4.84
N TYR A 236 28.19 50.79 4.60
CA TYR A 236 27.18 51.83 4.54
C TYR A 236 27.10 52.39 3.11
N ASP A 237 25.89 52.51 2.57
CA ASP A 237 25.63 53.17 1.28
C ASP A 237 25.77 54.68 1.49
N LEU A 238 26.78 55.28 0.86
CA LEU A 238 27.03 56.73 0.89
C LEU A 238 26.85 57.38 -0.50
N THR A 239 26.25 56.68 -1.47
CA THR A 239 25.98 57.19 -2.83
C THR A 239 25.14 58.48 -2.83
N ARG A 240 24.34 58.67 -1.79
CA ARG A 240 23.50 59.86 -1.55
C ARG A 240 23.96 60.71 -0.37
N SER A 241 25.17 60.47 0.14
CA SER A 241 25.73 61.21 1.28
C SER A 241 25.91 62.70 0.95
N ARG A 242 25.76 63.54 1.98
CA ARG A 242 25.98 64.99 1.90
C ARG A 242 26.71 65.42 3.17
N HIS A 243 27.99 65.72 3.04
CA HIS A 243 28.81 66.09 4.19
C HIS A 243 28.44 67.51 4.67
N PRO A 244 28.34 67.78 6.00
CA PRO A 244 28.24 69.15 6.50
C PRO A 244 29.52 69.93 6.19
N GLN A 245 29.48 71.26 6.25
CA GLN A 245 30.68 72.06 6.00
C GLN A 245 31.78 71.73 7.02
N ALA A 246 32.97 71.38 6.53
CA ALA A 246 34.16 71.14 7.34
C ALA A 246 35.36 71.85 6.72
N ARG A 247 36.51 71.88 7.42
CA ARG A 247 37.73 72.42 6.80
C ARG A 247 38.13 71.50 5.63
N GLY A 248 38.37 72.10 4.46
CA GLY A 248 38.64 71.37 3.22
C GLY A 248 37.44 70.66 2.58
N ILE A 249 36.22 70.78 3.12
CA ILE A 249 35.01 70.14 2.58
C ILE A 249 33.85 71.16 2.54
N GLN A 250 33.36 71.46 1.34
CA GLN A 250 32.20 72.33 1.14
C GLN A 250 30.90 71.64 1.56
N ALA A 251 29.91 72.43 1.96
CA ALA A 251 28.61 71.91 2.38
C ALA A 251 27.92 71.14 1.25
N GLY A 252 27.54 69.89 1.51
CA GLY A 252 26.75 69.06 0.60
C GLY A 252 27.56 68.17 -0.35
N GLN A 253 28.90 68.21 -0.32
CA GLN A 253 29.75 67.29 -1.10
C GLN A 253 29.55 65.83 -0.67
N ASN A 254 29.65 64.90 -1.62
CA ASN A 254 29.60 63.46 -1.41
C ASN A 254 30.98 62.93 -0.95
N VAL A 255 30.99 62.14 0.12
CA VAL A 255 32.23 61.61 0.74
C VAL A 255 32.97 60.61 -0.16
N LEU A 256 32.28 59.95 -1.08
CA LEU A 256 32.86 58.89 -1.92
C LEU A 256 33.71 59.44 -3.08
N TRP A 257 33.28 60.55 -3.69
CA TRP A 257 33.76 60.98 -5.02
C TRP A 257 34.11 62.47 -5.13
N ASP A 258 33.47 63.36 -4.39
CA ASP A 258 33.65 64.82 -4.55
C ASP A 258 34.87 65.37 -3.79
N LEU A 259 35.58 64.50 -3.07
CA LEU A 259 36.75 64.83 -2.24
C LEU A 259 38.07 64.58 -2.99
N SER A 260 39.11 65.32 -2.61
CA SER A 260 40.45 65.22 -3.21
C SER A 260 41.11 63.83 -3.05
N VAL A 261 40.60 63.00 -2.16
CA VAL A 261 40.88 61.56 -2.08
C VAL A 261 39.53 60.84 -2.05
N PRO A 262 39.22 59.94 -3.00
CA PRO A 262 37.99 59.17 -2.97
C PRO A 262 38.03 58.12 -1.85
N TYR A 263 36.91 57.96 -1.13
CA TYR A 263 36.76 57.03 0.00
C TYR A 263 35.89 55.79 -0.31
N GLY A 264 35.36 55.67 -1.53
CA GLY A 264 34.63 54.49 -1.97
C GLY A 264 35.45 53.19 -1.85
N GLY A 265 34.82 52.15 -1.31
CA GLY A 265 35.45 50.83 -1.09
C GLY A 265 36.53 50.82 0.01
N LYS A 266 36.67 51.89 0.80
CA LYS A 266 37.60 51.98 1.94
C LYS A 266 36.88 51.83 3.28
N ASP A 267 37.67 51.54 4.31
CA ASP A 267 37.24 51.49 5.69
C ASP A 267 37.57 52.80 6.40
N GLY A 268 36.55 53.43 6.99
CA GLY A 268 36.61 54.68 7.72
C GLY A 268 36.44 54.52 9.23
N SER A 269 36.59 53.32 9.80
CA SER A 269 36.40 53.05 11.23
C SER A 269 37.20 54.01 12.13
N PHE A 270 38.40 54.42 11.69
CA PHE A 270 39.22 55.39 12.40
C PHE A 270 38.66 56.82 12.38
N MET A 271 37.74 57.19 11.50
CA MET A 271 37.03 58.48 11.55
C MET A 271 35.97 58.52 12.65
N PHE A 272 35.39 57.37 13.02
CA PHE A 272 34.28 57.22 13.99
C PHE A 272 34.60 56.20 15.10
N GLN A 273 35.79 56.29 15.70
CA GLN A 273 36.31 55.31 16.68
C GLN A 273 35.44 55.16 17.95
N ASN A 274 35.26 53.92 18.41
CA ASN A 274 34.57 53.60 19.67
C ASN A 274 35.52 53.71 20.87
N VAL A 275 35.99 54.93 21.14
CA VAL A 275 36.87 55.22 22.28
C VAL A 275 36.18 55.06 23.64
N ASN A 276 36.98 54.74 24.66
CA ASN A 276 36.59 54.61 26.07
C ASN A 276 35.53 53.53 26.39
N GLY A 277 35.28 52.59 25.48
CA GLY A 277 34.53 51.35 25.74
C GLY A 277 35.32 50.35 26.59
N ALA A 278 35.43 49.10 26.13
CA ALA A 278 36.21 48.07 26.82
C ALA A 278 37.70 48.43 26.98
N CYS A 279 38.21 49.34 26.14
CA CYS A 279 39.56 49.89 26.23
C CYS A 279 39.81 50.86 27.41
N LYS A 280 38.80 51.34 28.13
CA LYS A 280 39.01 52.33 29.21
C LYS A 280 39.92 51.77 30.31
N GLY A 281 41.00 52.50 30.62
CA GLY A 281 42.04 52.05 31.56
C GLY A 281 42.88 50.86 31.06
N LEU A 282 42.88 50.59 29.75
CA LEU A 282 43.97 49.86 29.06
C LEU A 282 44.79 50.85 28.22
N ILE A 283 44.11 51.78 27.56
CA ILE A 283 44.69 52.83 26.73
C ILE A 283 44.58 54.16 27.49
N THR A 284 45.69 54.91 27.60
CA THR A 284 45.77 56.19 28.34
C THR A 284 46.53 57.25 27.55
N ALA A 285 46.42 58.52 27.93
CA ALA A 285 47.24 59.58 27.35
C ALA A 285 48.74 59.32 27.58
N ALA A 286 49.57 59.67 26.62
CA ALA A 286 51.02 59.81 26.83
C ALA A 286 51.36 61.15 27.50
N GLU A 287 52.55 61.25 28.08
CA GLU A 287 53.06 62.52 28.62
C GLU A 287 53.27 63.53 27.48
N GLY A 288 52.65 64.71 27.59
CA GLY A 288 52.67 65.73 26.52
C GLY A 288 51.68 65.51 25.36
N SER A 289 50.71 64.60 25.50
CA SER A 289 49.72 64.30 24.45
C SER A 289 48.80 65.47 24.08
N ASP A 290 48.56 65.67 22.78
CA ASP A 290 47.57 66.61 22.23
C ASP A 290 46.15 66.02 22.23
N VAL A 291 45.98 64.75 22.59
CA VAL A 291 44.67 64.09 22.62
C VAL A 291 43.83 64.65 23.76
N LYS A 292 42.78 65.39 23.39
CA LYS A 292 41.83 65.96 24.35
C LYS A 292 41.29 64.87 25.27
N THR A 293 41.51 65.06 26.56
CA THR A 293 41.15 64.12 27.63
C THR A 293 40.19 64.81 28.60
N ASP A 294 39.12 64.10 28.97
CA ASP A 294 38.08 64.58 29.89
C ASP A 294 38.48 64.35 31.37
N SER A 295 37.76 64.97 32.32
CA SER A 295 37.99 64.82 33.77
C SER A 295 37.95 63.35 34.24
N ASP A 296 37.12 62.55 33.59
CA ASP A 296 36.97 61.10 33.78
C ASP A 296 38.11 60.25 33.17
N GLY A 297 39.15 60.88 32.61
CA GLY A 297 40.23 60.19 31.88
C GLY A 297 39.81 59.64 30.51
N ASN A 298 38.73 60.17 29.92
CA ASN A 298 38.23 59.73 28.62
C ASN A 298 39.03 60.40 27.48
N LEU A 299 39.64 59.63 26.59
CA LEU A 299 40.39 60.11 25.42
C LEU A 299 39.46 60.38 24.22
N ALA A 300 39.69 61.46 23.47
CA ALA A 300 38.85 61.82 22.33
C ALA A 300 39.04 60.94 21.06
N TRP A 301 40.24 60.40 20.84
CA TRP A 301 40.56 59.43 19.78
C TRP A 301 41.76 58.55 20.21
N TYR A 302 42.01 57.42 19.54
CA TYR A 302 43.15 56.53 19.78
C TYR A 302 44.09 56.45 18.56
N PHE A 303 43.53 56.25 17.38
CA PHE A 303 44.25 56.19 16.10
C PHE A 303 44.18 57.54 15.36
N PRO A 304 45.13 57.87 14.47
CA PRO A 304 44.96 58.98 13.55
C PRO A 304 43.81 58.68 12.58
N CYS A 305 42.88 59.62 12.45
CA CYS A 305 41.54 59.41 11.88
C CYS A 305 41.49 59.35 10.34
N ASN A 306 42.34 58.52 9.74
CA ASN A 306 42.47 58.32 8.30
C ASN A 306 41.72 57.05 7.87
N ALA A 307 41.22 56.99 6.63
CA ALA A 307 40.66 55.76 6.08
C ALA A 307 41.77 54.81 5.58
N PHE A 308 41.50 53.51 5.62
CA PHE A 308 42.40 52.45 5.11
C PHE A 308 41.70 51.56 4.07
N ASN A 309 42.47 50.86 3.25
CA ASN A 309 41.95 50.00 2.18
C ASN A 309 41.39 48.69 2.74
N GLN A 310 40.31 48.18 2.12
CA GLN A 310 39.65 46.93 2.54
C GLN A 310 40.55 45.68 2.45
N ASP A 311 41.64 45.73 1.69
CA ASP A 311 42.63 44.67 1.51
C ASP A 311 43.75 44.64 2.58
N GLY A 312 43.83 45.66 3.45
CA GLY A 312 44.89 45.80 4.44
C GLY A 312 46.25 46.25 3.88
N SER A 313 46.31 46.77 2.66
CA SER A 313 47.53 47.33 2.05
C SER A 313 48.00 48.67 2.63
N SER A 314 47.22 49.30 3.51
CA SER A 314 47.50 50.65 4.02
C SER A 314 48.44 50.63 5.21
N GLU A 315 49.61 51.25 5.03
CA GLU A 315 50.59 51.45 6.10
C GLU A 315 50.33 52.75 6.90
N PRO A 316 50.77 52.85 8.17
CA PRO A 316 50.57 54.04 8.99
C PRO A 316 51.27 55.26 8.39
N ASN A 317 50.51 56.25 7.93
CA ASN A 317 51.08 57.50 7.43
C ASN A 317 51.54 58.39 8.59
N LEU A 318 52.86 58.62 8.68
CA LEU A 318 53.51 59.43 9.71
C LEU A 318 53.49 60.95 9.43
N THR A 319 53.06 61.40 8.24
CA THR A 319 52.92 62.85 7.99
C THR A 319 51.71 63.40 8.74
N ILE A 320 51.98 64.29 9.72
CA ILE A 320 50.92 64.97 10.47
C ILE A 320 50.15 65.93 9.54
N PRO A 321 48.81 65.84 9.44
CA PRO A 321 48.00 66.76 8.65
C PRO A 321 47.82 68.11 9.39
N TYR A 322 46.85 68.93 8.98
CA TYR A 322 46.64 70.30 9.51
C TYR A 322 46.62 70.43 11.05
N TYR A 323 46.19 69.40 11.79
CA TYR A 323 46.59 69.14 13.19
C TYR A 323 46.33 67.66 13.56
N LEU A 324 46.87 67.19 14.69
CA LEU A 324 46.64 65.83 15.19
C LEU A 324 45.15 65.61 15.58
N GLY A 325 44.50 64.64 14.93
CA GLY A 325 43.07 64.37 15.13
C GLY A 325 42.11 65.16 14.22
N TYR A 326 42.62 65.85 13.20
CA TYR A 326 41.83 66.70 12.27
C TYR A 326 40.55 66.06 11.70
N ALA A 327 40.58 64.78 11.34
CA ALA A 327 39.47 64.06 10.70
C ALA A 327 38.61 63.22 11.69
N CYS A 328 38.81 63.39 13.00
CA CYS A 328 38.10 62.62 14.01
C CYS A 328 36.69 63.19 14.28
N HIS A 329 35.65 62.38 14.05
CA HIS A 329 34.25 62.79 14.23
C HIS A 329 33.81 62.66 15.70
N THR A 330 34.44 63.48 16.56
CA THR A 330 34.25 63.46 18.02
C THR A 330 33.02 64.25 18.49
N SER A 331 32.46 65.13 17.66
CA SER A 331 31.32 65.98 18.05
C SER A 331 30.02 65.19 18.15
N LYS A 332 29.17 65.52 19.13
CA LYS A 332 27.90 64.83 19.38
C LYS A 332 27.00 64.77 18.13
N LEU A 333 26.90 65.88 17.40
CA LEU A 333 26.11 65.98 16.16
C LEU A 333 26.61 65.01 15.08
N ALA A 334 27.92 64.92 14.87
CA ALA A 334 28.49 63.99 13.89
C ALA A 334 28.23 62.53 14.26
N ARG A 335 28.33 62.18 15.54
CA ARG A 335 28.10 60.80 16.01
C ARG A 335 26.63 60.41 15.94
N THR A 336 25.70 61.29 16.32
CA THR A 336 24.24 61.04 16.15
C THR A 336 23.91 60.84 14.67
N ASN A 337 24.28 61.77 13.80
CA ASN A 337 24.02 61.68 12.36
C ASN A 337 24.60 60.41 11.72
N PHE A 338 25.73 59.90 12.23
CA PHE A 338 26.33 58.64 11.77
C PHE A 338 25.55 57.40 12.25
N TYR A 339 25.17 57.34 13.53
CA TYR A 339 24.41 56.20 14.06
C TYR A 339 22.96 56.14 13.55
N ASP A 340 22.41 57.25 13.06
CA ASP A 340 21.12 57.30 12.36
C ASP A 340 21.18 56.73 10.92
N LEU A 341 22.37 56.49 10.36
CA LEU A 341 22.53 55.88 9.03
C LEU A 341 22.19 54.37 9.08
N LYS A 342 21.44 53.91 8.08
CA LYS A 342 21.19 52.48 7.89
C LYS A 342 22.39 51.83 7.20
N SER A 343 22.99 50.82 7.86
CA SER A 343 24.00 49.96 7.24
C SER A 343 23.38 49.15 6.09
N GLY A 344 24.05 49.12 4.94
CA GLY A 344 23.67 48.27 3.80
C GLY A 344 23.89 46.78 4.06
N GLY A 345 24.80 46.43 4.97
CA GLY A 345 25.01 45.06 5.45
C GLY A 345 26.33 44.87 6.19
N ASP A 346 26.54 43.67 6.71
CA ASP A 346 27.78 43.30 7.40
C ASP A 346 28.83 42.82 6.38
N VAL A 347 30.11 43.14 6.62
CA VAL A 347 31.22 42.66 5.79
C VAL A 347 31.69 41.31 6.33
N TYR A 348 31.62 40.27 5.50
CA TYR A 348 31.96 38.90 5.89
C TYR A 348 33.29 38.42 5.34
N PHE A 349 33.90 37.52 6.10
CA PHE A 349 35.08 36.76 5.74
C PHE A 349 34.73 35.26 5.79
N THR A 350 35.25 34.47 4.84
CA THR A 350 35.25 33.01 4.97
C THR A 350 36.47 32.54 5.78
N TRP A 351 36.44 31.31 6.31
CA TRP A 351 37.61 30.72 6.96
C TRP A 351 38.84 30.62 6.03
N ASP A 352 38.62 30.51 4.72
CA ASP A 352 39.68 30.51 3.72
C ASP A 352 40.26 31.93 3.53
N ASP A 353 39.41 32.97 3.50
CA ASP A 353 39.86 34.37 3.46
C ASP A 353 40.72 34.74 4.68
N ILE A 354 40.41 34.17 5.85
CA ILE A 354 41.13 34.40 7.11
C ILE A 354 42.47 33.65 7.15
N LYS A 355 42.51 32.38 6.73
CA LYS A 355 43.72 31.56 6.74
C LYS A 355 44.70 31.92 5.62
N ASN A 356 44.20 32.30 4.45
CA ASN A 356 45.00 32.63 3.27
C ASN A 356 45.31 34.14 3.15
N SER A 357 45.02 34.93 4.19
CA SER A 357 45.27 36.38 4.16
C SER A 357 46.75 36.72 4.32
N SER A 358 47.24 37.69 3.55
CA SER A 358 48.48 38.41 3.84
C SER A 358 48.40 39.22 5.15
N ARG A 359 47.19 39.63 5.56
CA ARG A 359 46.89 40.37 6.79
C ARG A 359 47.01 39.49 8.05
N ASN A 360 47.16 40.13 9.20
CA ASN A 360 47.24 39.47 10.50
C ASN A 360 45.87 39.37 11.17
N LEU A 361 44.98 38.57 10.58
CA LEU A 361 43.59 38.45 11.02
C LEU A 361 43.43 37.47 12.18
N MET A 362 42.56 37.81 13.13
CA MET A 362 42.19 37.05 14.32
C MET A 362 40.66 37.03 14.44
N VAL A 363 40.07 35.92 14.88
CA VAL A 363 38.62 35.84 15.16
C VAL A 363 38.36 35.82 16.67
N TYR A 364 37.38 36.61 17.12
CA TYR A 364 36.91 36.60 18.51
C TYR A 364 35.43 37.00 18.59
N GLY A 365 34.61 36.16 19.22
CA GLY A 365 33.16 36.39 19.38
C GLY A 365 32.37 36.33 18.06
N GLY A 366 32.95 35.78 16.99
CA GLY A 366 32.41 35.85 15.63
C GLY A 366 32.80 37.11 14.85
N ASP A 367 33.50 38.06 15.48
CA ASP A 367 34.05 39.24 14.82
C ASP A 367 35.47 38.98 14.30
N VAL A 368 35.80 39.61 13.17
CA VAL A 368 37.13 39.56 12.55
C VAL A 368 37.88 40.84 12.89
N LEU A 369 39.07 40.67 13.46
CA LEU A 369 39.95 41.72 13.97
C LEU A 369 41.24 41.71 13.15
N ASP A 370 41.74 42.87 12.72
CA ASP A 370 43.04 42.97 12.04
C ASP A 370 44.11 43.53 12.98
N LEU A 371 45.00 42.66 13.45
CA LEU A 371 46.06 43.02 14.39
C LEU A 371 47.12 43.93 13.76
N ASN A 372 47.18 44.06 12.42
CA ASN A 372 48.05 45.04 11.77
C ASN A 372 47.59 46.48 12.02
N LEU A 373 46.30 46.72 12.26
CA LEU A 373 45.77 48.06 12.56
C LEU A 373 46.32 48.63 13.87
N LEU A 374 46.75 47.78 14.82
CA LEU A 374 47.41 48.22 16.05
C LEU A 374 48.73 49.00 15.78
N ARG A 375 49.37 48.79 14.62
CA ARG A 375 50.56 49.58 14.19
C ARG A 375 50.27 51.07 13.96
N TRP A 376 48.99 51.48 13.95
CA TRP A 376 48.58 52.86 13.78
C TRP A 376 48.55 53.67 15.09
N PHE A 377 48.86 53.06 16.25
CA PHE A 377 49.03 53.80 17.51
C PHE A 377 50.23 54.75 17.42
N ASN A 378 50.01 56.04 17.71
CA ASN A 378 51.10 56.99 17.90
C ASN A 378 51.54 57.01 19.38
N THR A 379 52.70 56.42 19.67
CA THR A 379 53.25 56.30 21.02
C THR A 379 53.61 57.63 21.68
N SER A 380 53.78 58.73 20.92
CA SER A 380 53.97 60.07 21.50
C SER A 380 52.67 60.72 21.98
N GLN A 381 51.53 60.08 21.76
CA GLN A 381 50.19 60.61 22.06
C GLN A 381 49.39 59.66 22.95
N VAL A 382 49.59 58.35 22.82
CA VAL A 382 48.80 57.32 23.48
C VAL A 382 49.71 56.22 24.02
N SER A 383 49.53 55.87 25.30
CA SER A 383 50.17 54.74 25.97
C SER A 383 49.21 53.55 26.03
N TYR A 384 49.76 52.34 25.87
CA TYR A 384 49.03 51.06 25.87
C TYR A 384 49.91 49.93 26.43
N PRO A 385 49.34 48.76 26.80
CA PRO A 385 50.10 47.68 27.46
C PRO A 385 50.92 46.84 26.47
N SER A 386 52.12 46.39 26.85
CA SER A 386 52.99 45.50 26.04
C SER A 386 52.26 44.27 25.48
N ARG A 387 51.28 43.78 26.23
CA ARG A 387 50.41 42.65 25.86
C ARG A 387 49.72 42.83 24.51
N PHE A 388 49.52 44.06 24.04
CA PHE A 388 48.96 44.33 22.71
C PHE A 388 49.94 43.89 21.60
N ASP A 389 51.23 44.18 21.76
CA ASP A 389 52.26 43.76 20.81
C ASP A 389 52.57 42.26 20.92
N GLU A 390 52.55 41.69 22.13
CA GLU A 390 52.65 40.24 22.33
C GLU A 390 51.57 39.48 21.55
N ILE A 391 50.32 39.95 21.58
CA ILE A 391 49.21 39.35 20.82
C ILE A 391 49.35 39.62 19.31
N ARG A 392 49.82 40.81 18.93
CA ARG A 392 50.08 41.18 17.53
C ARG A 392 51.18 40.34 16.87
N GLU A 393 52.23 39.96 17.60
CA GLU A 393 53.41 39.27 17.05
C GLU A 393 53.36 37.75 17.23
N ASN A 394 52.47 37.23 18.08
CA ASN A 394 52.27 35.80 18.26
C ASN A 394 51.58 35.16 17.05
N ALA A 395 52.36 34.48 16.21
CA ALA A 395 51.89 33.79 15.00
C ALA A 395 50.75 32.77 15.24
N ASN A 396 50.59 32.23 16.46
CA ASN A 396 49.53 31.26 16.79
C ASN A 396 48.13 31.91 16.89
N VAL A 397 48.06 33.25 17.00
CA VAL A 397 46.80 34.02 17.07
C VAL A 397 46.22 34.24 15.67
N ARG A 398 47.08 34.25 14.65
CA ARG A 398 46.72 34.51 13.25
C ARG A 398 45.88 33.36 12.67
N GLY A 399 44.88 33.72 11.86
CA GLY A 399 44.08 32.78 11.07
C GLY A 399 43.11 31.90 11.89
N THR A 400 42.96 32.19 13.19
CA THR A 400 42.45 31.24 14.20
C THR A 400 41.36 31.88 15.07
N ASP A 401 40.44 31.05 15.59
CA ASP A 401 39.42 31.48 16.57
C ASP A 401 39.98 31.48 17.99
N MET A 402 40.07 32.66 18.58
CA MET A 402 40.59 32.89 19.92
C MET A 402 39.48 33.13 20.96
N SER A 403 38.20 32.98 20.57
CA SER A 403 37.02 33.17 21.44
C SER A 403 37.09 32.35 22.74
N LEU A 404 37.56 31.11 22.65
CA LEU A 404 37.72 30.23 23.81
C LEU A 404 38.98 30.57 24.62
N ALA A 405 40.11 30.85 23.96
CA ALA A 405 41.38 31.17 24.60
C ALA A 405 41.31 32.48 25.42
N PHE A 406 40.72 33.53 24.85
CA PHE A 406 40.53 34.83 25.51
C PHE A 406 39.16 34.95 26.22
N SER A 407 38.54 33.81 26.57
CA SER A 407 37.24 33.78 27.26
C SER A 407 37.29 34.23 28.73
N SER A 408 38.48 34.39 29.32
CA SER A 408 38.71 34.72 30.73
C SER A 408 39.96 35.59 30.94
N GLY A 409 40.22 36.00 32.19
CA GLY A 409 41.42 36.77 32.57
C GLY A 409 41.48 38.19 31.98
N GLN A 410 42.70 38.75 31.93
CA GLN A 410 42.94 40.08 31.35
C GLN A 410 42.78 40.10 29.83
N ASP A 411 43.19 39.02 29.14
CA ASP A 411 43.08 38.91 27.68
C ASP A 411 41.62 39.05 27.19
N LYS A 412 40.62 38.66 27.99
CA LYS A 412 39.20 38.95 27.72
C LYS A 412 38.87 40.44 27.61
N LYS A 413 39.50 41.29 28.43
CA LYS A 413 39.31 42.76 28.37
C LYS A 413 40.03 43.33 27.14
N ILE A 414 41.20 42.79 26.81
CA ILE A 414 41.98 43.19 25.63
C ILE A 414 41.25 42.80 24.34
N ALA A 415 40.74 41.57 24.24
CA ALA A 415 39.98 41.09 23.09
C ALA A 415 38.69 41.90 22.87
N LYS A 416 37.97 42.24 23.94
CA LYS A 416 36.83 43.18 23.86
C LYS A 416 37.25 44.60 23.46
N CYS A 417 38.37 45.10 23.95
CA CYS A 417 38.93 46.37 23.48
C CYS A 417 39.20 46.31 21.97
N PHE A 418 39.82 45.25 21.46
CA PHE A 418 40.06 45.07 20.03
C PHE A 418 38.76 45.03 19.19
N GLN A 419 37.66 44.45 19.70
CA GLN A 419 36.35 44.54 19.03
C GLN A 419 35.85 46.00 18.87
N ASP A 420 36.14 46.88 19.83
CA ASP A 420 35.74 48.29 19.77
C ASP A 420 36.59 49.09 18.74
N ILE A 421 37.86 48.70 18.51
CA ILE A 421 38.86 49.57 17.84
C ILE A 421 39.50 49.04 16.54
N ILE A 422 39.55 47.73 16.29
CA ILE A 422 40.19 47.12 15.10
C ILE A 422 39.32 46.05 14.40
N LYS A 423 38.00 46.12 14.60
CA LYS A 423 37.02 45.25 13.94
C LYS A 423 36.82 45.61 12.47
N VAL A 424 37.06 44.65 11.58
CA VAL A 424 36.98 44.81 10.11
C VAL A 424 35.85 43.98 9.46
N GLY A 425 35.16 43.13 10.21
CA GLY A 425 34.03 42.34 9.72
C GLY A 425 33.57 41.26 10.70
N SER A 426 32.87 40.26 10.18
CA SER A 426 32.46 39.04 10.90
C SER A 426 32.76 37.77 10.10
N ILE A 427 32.83 36.63 10.77
CA ILE A 427 32.98 35.32 10.12
C ILE A 427 31.65 34.87 9.51
N ASP A 428 31.69 34.33 8.29
CA ASP A 428 30.50 33.78 7.65
C ASP A 428 30.03 32.51 8.38
N THR A 429 28.90 32.65 9.07
CA THR A 429 28.17 31.57 9.73
C THR A 429 26.87 31.34 8.98
N GLU A 430 26.65 30.11 8.52
CA GLU A 430 25.31 29.67 8.14
C GLU A 430 24.44 29.58 9.39
N THR A 431 23.16 29.97 9.28
CA THR A 431 22.25 29.82 10.42
C THR A 431 21.96 28.34 10.66
N VAL A 432 21.73 27.97 11.93
CA VAL A 432 21.30 26.61 12.30
C VAL A 432 20.07 26.16 11.49
N GLY A 433 19.20 27.10 11.13
CA GLY A 433 18.07 26.88 10.23
C GLY A 433 18.48 26.47 8.80
N CYS A 434 19.38 27.22 8.15
CA CYS A 434 19.88 26.87 6.82
C CYS A 434 20.57 25.50 6.81
N ILE A 435 21.33 25.17 7.86
CA ILE A 435 21.97 23.86 8.04
C ILE A 435 20.91 22.75 8.18
N ALA A 436 19.92 22.94 9.06
CA ALA A 436 18.84 21.97 9.28
C ALA A 436 18.00 21.73 8.00
N SER A 437 17.74 22.78 7.22
CA SER A 437 17.04 22.70 5.93
C SER A 437 17.81 21.82 4.92
N LYS A 438 19.13 22.01 4.78
CA LYS A 438 19.97 21.14 3.93
C LYS A 438 19.91 19.68 4.38
N ILE A 439 20.01 19.41 5.68
CA ILE A 439 19.95 18.04 6.23
C ILE A 439 18.60 17.37 5.90
N VAL A 440 17.48 18.05 6.15
CA VAL A 440 16.14 17.54 5.83
C VAL A 440 15.97 17.27 4.33
N LEU A 441 16.47 18.16 3.48
CA LEU A 441 16.42 18.00 2.02
C LEU A 441 17.20 16.76 1.56
N TYR A 442 18.44 16.57 2.03
CA TYR A 442 19.25 15.40 1.66
C TYR A 442 18.66 14.08 2.18
N VAL A 443 18.13 14.06 3.41
CA VAL A 443 17.47 12.87 3.96
C VAL A 443 16.21 12.51 3.15
N ALA A 444 15.38 13.48 2.79
CA ALA A 444 14.20 13.27 1.95
C ALA A 444 14.58 12.78 0.54
N LEU A 445 15.61 13.37 -0.07
CA LEU A 445 16.12 12.97 -1.39
C LEU A 445 16.61 11.52 -1.39
N VAL A 446 17.44 11.13 -0.41
CA VAL A 446 17.95 9.75 -0.26
C VAL A 446 16.81 8.77 -0.02
N PHE A 447 15.83 9.12 0.82
CA PHE A 447 14.66 8.28 1.09
C PHE A 447 13.84 8.02 -0.19
N ILE A 448 13.45 9.07 -0.91
CA ILE A 448 12.68 8.97 -2.16
C ILE A 448 13.46 8.17 -3.21
N LEU A 449 14.74 8.47 -3.41
CA LEU A 449 15.59 7.75 -4.36
C LEU A 449 15.71 6.27 -4.00
N SER A 450 15.87 5.93 -2.72
CA SER A 450 15.96 4.54 -2.27
C SER A 450 14.69 3.73 -2.56
N ILE A 451 13.50 4.33 -2.42
CA ILE A 451 12.22 3.67 -2.75
C ILE A 451 12.10 3.46 -4.27
N VAL A 452 12.48 4.45 -5.08
CA VAL A 452 12.46 4.34 -6.55
C VAL A 452 13.44 3.26 -7.03
N VAL A 453 14.67 3.26 -6.51
CA VAL A 453 15.68 2.24 -6.83
C VAL A 453 15.24 0.85 -6.36
N ALA A 454 14.67 0.72 -5.16
CA ALA A 454 14.14 -0.56 -4.67
C ALA A 454 13.00 -1.08 -5.57
N LYS A 455 12.04 -0.24 -5.95
CA LYS A 455 10.98 -0.61 -6.91
C LYS A 455 11.56 -1.02 -8.27
N PHE A 456 12.55 -0.29 -8.78
CA PHE A 456 13.21 -0.60 -10.05
C PHE A 456 13.96 -1.95 -10.00
N VAL A 457 14.74 -2.20 -8.94
CA VAL A 457 15.46 -3.48 -8.75
C VAL A 457 14.48 -4.64 -8.58
N LEU A 458 13.37 -4.46 -7.85
CA LEU A 458 12.32 -5.48 -7.74
C LEU A 458 11.62 -5.74 -9.08
N ALA A 459 11.36 -4.71 -9.89
CA ALA A 459 10.78 -4.85 -11.22
C ALA A 459 11.74 -5.59 -12.19
N LEU A 460 13.04 -5.30 -12.17
CA LEU A 460 14.05 -6.06 -12.92
C LEU A 460 14.16 -7.50 -12.44
N ALA A 461 14.16 -7.74 -11.13
CA ALA A 461 14.18 -9.08 -10.56
C ALA A 461 12.92 -9.88 -10.96
N PHE A 462 11.76 -9.22 -11.01
CA PHE A 462 10.54 -9.82 -11.51
C PHE A 462 10.64 -10.17 -13.01
N GLN A 463 11.03 -9.21 -13.84
CA GLN A 463 11.08 -9.37 -15.31
C GLN A 463 12.17 -10.34 -15.79
N TRP A 464 13.25 -10.54 -15.03
CA TRP A 464 14.36 -11.43 -15.43
C TRP A 464 14.29 -12.82 -14.81
N PHE A 465 13.72 -12.97 -13.60
CA PHE A 465 13.74 -14.23 -12.86
C PHE A 465 12.35 -14.76 -12.48
N LEU A 466 11.43 -13.92 -12.01
CA LEU A 466 10.13 -14.40 -11.48
C LEU A 466 9.07 -14.62 -12.57
N CYS A 467 8.94 -13.74 -13.57
CA CYS A 467 7.87 -13.84 -14.57
C CYS A 467 7.84 -15.20 -15.29
N ARG A 468 9.03 -15.77 -15.57
CA ARG A 468 9.23 -17.10 -16.17
C ARG A 468 8.86 -18.28 -15.26
N LYS A 469 8.70 -18.06 -13.94
CA LYS A 469 8.13 -19.05 -13.01
C LYS A 469 6.60 -19.14 -13.19
N TYR A 470 5.94 -18.02 -13.47
CA TYR A 470 4.48 -17.89 -13.46
C TYR A 470 3.83 -18.05 -14.85
N ALA A 471 4.47 -17.53 -15.90
CA ALA A 471 3.96 -17.64 -17.28
C ALA A 471 3.86 -19.11 -17.75
N ALA A 472 2.95 -19.39 -18.68
CA ALA A 472 2.81 -20.72 -19.28
C ALA A 472 4.07 -21.13 -20.06
N ASP A 473 4.43 -22.42 -20.05
CA ASP A 473 5.68 -22.91 -20.67
C ASP A 473 5.58 -22.93 -22.21
N LYS A 474 4.35 -22.96 -22.73
CA LYS A 474 4.00 -22.82 -24.15
C LYS A 474 2.65 -22.11 -24.28
N THR A 475 2.55 -21.23 -25.28
CA THR A 475 1.31 -20.66 -25.83
C THR A 475 1.52 -20.44 -27.32
N ALA A 476 0.45 -20.23 -28.10
CA ALA A 476 0.51 -19.93 -29.53
C ALA A 476 1.28 -18.61 -29.84
N PHE A 477 1.49 -17.76 -28.83
CA PHE A 477 2.19 -16.47 -28.92
C PHE A 477 3.61 -16.49 -28.31
N SER A 478 4.07 -17.63 -27.80
CA SER A 478 5.31 -17.81 -27.00
C SER A 478 6.64 -17.64 -27.77
N GLY A 479 6.61 -17.11 -29.00
CA GLY A 479 7.78 -17.01 -29.88
C GLY A 479 8.54 -15.68 -29.87
N ASP A 480 7.84 -14.55 -29.72
CA ASP A 480 8.43 -13.21 -29.87
C ASP A 480 7.63 -12.18 -29.06
N GLU A 481 8.15 -11.83 -27.87
CA GLU A 481 7.52 -10.86 -26.94
C GLU A 481 7.23 -9.51 -27.61
N LYS A 482 8.07 -9.06 -28.55
CA LYS A 482 7.87 -7.78 -29.24
C LYS A 482 6.70 -7.87 -30.21
N LYS A 483 6.59 -8.95 -30.99
CA LYS A 483 5.43 -9.17 -31.87
C LYS A 483 4.14 -9.35 -31.07
N ARG A 484 4.17 -10.09 -29.95
CA ARG A 484 3.02 -10.24 -29.04
C ARG A 484 2.55 -8.89 -28.52
N ASN A 485 3.46 -8.05 -28.02
CA ASN A 485 3.11 -6.73 -27.50
C ASN A 485 2.62 -5.78 -28.62
N GLN A 486 3.16 -5.88 -29.83
CA GLN A 486 2.64 -5.17 -31.00
C GLN A 486 1.21 -5.62 -31.33
N GLN A 487 0.93 -6.93 -31.35
CA GLN A 487 -0.41 -7.48 -31.55
C GLN A 487 -1.41 -7.05 -30.46
N ILE A 488 -0.96 -6.88 -29.21
CA ILE A 488 -1.79 -6.37 -28.11
C ILE A 488 -2.18 -4.90 -28.35
N GLU A 489 -1.25 -4.01 -28.69
CA GLU A 489 -1.61 -2.62 -29.01
C GLU A 489 -2.46 -2.53 -30.30
N GLU A 490 -2.08 -3.27 -31.35
CA GLU A 490 -2.82 -3.36 -32.61
C GLU A 490 -4.26 -3.88 -32.47
N TRP A 491 -4.54 -4.66 -31.42
CA TRP A 491 -5.86 -5.17 -31.10
C TRP A 491 -6.58 -4.34 -30.03
N ALA A 492 -5.85 -3.57 -29.23
CA ALA A 492 -6.43 -2.59 -28.31
C ALA A 492 -6.94 -1.35 -29.05
N ASP A 493 -6.21 -0.86 -30.06
CA ASP A 493 -6.55 0.38 -30.78
C ASP A 493 -7.81 0.28 -31.68
N ASP A 494 -8.35 -0.92 -31.91
CA ASP A 494 -9.65 -1.17 -32.56
C ASP A 494 -10.44 -2.24 -31.79
N ILE A 495 -11.62 -1.86 -31.26
CA ILE A 495 -12.46 -2.75 -30.47
C ILE A 495 -13.06 -3.89 -31.30
N TYR A 496 -13.48 -3.63 -32.55
CA TYR A 496 -14.15 -4.60 -33.43
C TYR A 496 -13.19 -5.53 -34.19
N ARG A 497 -11.89 -5.24 -34.15
CA ARG A 497 -10.87 -6.07 -34.80
C ARG A 497 -10.92 -7.52 -34.25
N PRO A 498 -11.02 -8.55 -35.10
CA PRO A 498 -11.03 -9.95 -34.65
C PRO A 498 -9.72 -10.31 -33.95
N ALA A 499 -9.80 -11.31 -33.06
CA ALA A 499 -8.65 -11.80 -32.30
C ALA A 499 -7.47 -12.20 -33.21
N PRO A 500 -6.21 -11.94 -32.81
CA PRO A 500 -5.04 -12.39 -33.56
C PRO A 500 -5.07 -13.89 -33.86
N LYS A 501 -4.53 -14.30 -35.02
CA LYS A 501 -4.50 -15.71 -35.40
C LYS A 501 -3.62 -16.52 -34.44
N ILE A 502 -4.26 -17.17 -33.47
CA ILE A 502 -3.77 -18.40 -32.83
C ILE A 502 -3.31 -19.32 -33.96
N ALA A 503 -2.06 -19.76 -33.92
CA ALA A 503 -1.48 -20.71 -34.86
C ALA A 503 -1.58 -22.14 -34.28
N ASP A 504 -1.99 -23.10 -35.11
CA ASP A 504 -2.42 -24.48 -34.74
C ASP A 504 -1.29 -25.40 -34.22
N SER A 505 -0.19 -24.79 -33.79
CA SER A 505 1.06 -25.40 -33.35
C SER A 505 0.98 -26.13 -32.00
N VAL A 506 0.00 -25.84 -31.15
CA VAL A 506 -0.06 -26.42 -29.78
C VAL A 506 -0.64 -27.84 -29.80
N ALA A 507 -1.73 -28.09 -30.51
CA ALA A 507 -2.34 -29.42 -30.62
C ALA A 507 -1.40 -30.42 -31.32
N ASN A 508 -0.97 -30.08 -32.55
CA ASN A 508 -0.22 -31.00 -33.43
C ASN A 508 1.28 -31.13 -33.11
N SER A 509 1.83 -30.38 -32.14
CA SER A 509 3.24 -30.55 -31.71
C SER A 509 3.42 -31.54 -30.55
N SER A 510 2.32 -32.00 -29.93
CA SER A 510 2.34 -32.90 -28.78
C SER A 510 3.01 -34.25 -29.07
N GLU A 511 2.85 -34.81 -30.28
CA GLU A 511 3.51 -36.05 -30.72
C GLU A 511 5.04 -35.98 -30.74
N ARG A 512 5.63 -34.78 -30.82
CA ARG A 512 7.10 -34.58 -30.87
C ARG A 512 7.73 -34.16 -29.55
N ALA A 513 7.07 -34.45 -28.43
CA ALA A 513 7.78 -34.60 -27.16
C ALA A 513 8.87 -35.69 -27.29
N ASN A 514 10.14 -35.35 -27.02
CA ASN A 514 11.29 -36.22 -27.27
C ASN A 514 11.26 -37.50 -26.42
N LYS A 515 10.63 -38.56 -26.92
CA LYS A 515 10.78 -39.94 -26.44
C LYS A 515 12.19 -40.45 -26.72
N ARG A 516 13.18 -40.00 -25.93
CA ARG A 516 14.37 -40.80 -25.62
C ARG A 516 13.92 -41.99 -24.76
N GLY A 517 13.26 -42.96 -25.42
CA GLY A 517 12.89 -44.21 -24.78
C GLY A 517 14.15 -44.93 -24.29
N SER A 518 14.23 -45.21 -22.99
CA SER A 518 15.24 -46.13 -22.47
C SER A 518 14.99 -47.51 -23.08
N PHE A 519 15.94 -48.05 -23.83
CA PHE A 519 15.81 -49.32 -24.56
C PHE A 519 15.75 -50.57 -23.66
N LEU A 520 15.51 -50.37 -22.35
CA LEU A 520 15.41 -51.40 -21.32
C LEU A 520 14.28 -51.01 -20.35
N PRO A 521 13.44 -51.98 -19.90
CA PRO A 521 12.42 -51.73 -18.91
C PRO A 521 13.05 -51.49 -17.52
N THR A 522 12.83 -50.32 -16.93
CA THR A 522 13.40 -49.91 -15.64
C THR A 522 12.54 -50.28 -14.43
N THR A 523 11.37 -50.88 -14.63
CA THR A 523 10.49 -51.38 -13.57
C THR A 523 10.59 -52.91 -13.48
N SER A 524 11.16 -53.40 -12.38
CA SER A 524 11.09 -54.83 -12.04
C SER A 524 9.77 -55.12 -11.32
N ARG A 525 9.35 -56.39 -11.32
CA ARG A 525 8.19 -56.86 -10.50
C ARG A 525 8.46 -56.83 -8.98
N PHE A 526 9.62 -56.34 -8.55
CA PHE A 526 10.05 -56.22 -7.16
C PHE A 526 10.46 -54.77 -6.78
N THR A 527 10.16 -53.77 -7.61
CA THR A 527 10.41 -52.37 -7.28
C THR A 527 9.50 -51.94 -6.12
N SER A 528 10.07 -51.56 -4.98
CA SER A 528 9.30 -51.15 -3.79
C SER A 528 8.70 -49.74 -3.93
N PRO A 529 7.60 -49.41 -3.20
CA PRO A 529 6.96 -48.09 -3.28
C PRO A 529 7.93 -46.92 -3.03
N TYR A 530 8.84 -47.06 -2.05
CA TYR A 530 9.88 -46.07 -1.73
C TYR A 530 10.85 -45.77 -2.89
N ALA A 531 11.02 -46.68 -3.85
CA ALA A 531 11.85 -46.41 -5.04
C ALA A 531 11.14 -45.48 -6.04
N ILE A 532 9.81 -45.54 -6.10
CA ILE A 532 8.98 -44.65 -6.93
C ILE A 532 9.01 -43.23 -6.33
N GLU A 533 8.77 -43.11 -5.03
CA GLU A 533 8.85 -41.85 -4.28
C GLU A 533 10.21 -41.15 -4.48
N ARG A 534 11.32 -41.90 -4.40
CA ARG A 534 12.68 -41.37 -4.64
C ARG A 534 12.96 -40.97 -6.08
N SER A 535 12.15 -41.41 -7.05
CA SER A 535 12.18 -40.94 -8.44
C SER A 535 11.34 -39.67 -8.63
N MET A 536 10.18 -39.59 -7.99
CA MET A 536 9.34 -38.37 -7.95
C MET A 536 10.07 -37.20 -7.28
N ALA A 537 10.83 -37.46 -6.20
CA ALA A 537 11.70 -36.49 -5.53
C ALA A 537 12.87 -35.95 -6.41
N ARG A 538 13.03 -36.45 -7.64
CA ARG A 538 13.97 -35.95 -8.65
C ARG A 538 13.29 -35.21 -9.82
N SER A 539 11.96 -35.25 -9.89
CA SER A 539 11.17 -34.34 -10.70
C SER A 539 10.96 -33.02 -9.96
N ARG A 540 10.51 -31.97 -10.66
CA ARG A 540 9.74 -30.92 -10.00
C ARG A 540 8.47 -31.53 -9.39
N PRO A 541 7.95 -31.04 -8.25
CA PRO A 541 6.64 -31.45 -7.77
C PRO A 541 5.62 -31.22 -8.87
N ALA A 542 4.79 -32.22 -9.15
CA ALA A 542 3.69 -32.06 -10.07
C ALA A 542 2.70 -31.04 -9.48
N TYR A 543 2.31 -30.05 -10.27
CA TYR A 543 1.22 -29.14 -9.92
C TYR A 543 -0.07 -29.95 -9.73
N THR A 544 -0.93 -29.56 -8.78
CA THR A 544 -2.15 -30.32 -8.47
C THR A 544 -3.40 -29.47 -8.57
N THR A 545 -4.25 -29.80 -9.53
CA THR A 545 -5.65 -29.33 -9.63
C THR A 545 -6.61 -30.42 -9.09
N MET A 546 -7.86 -30.09 -8.80
CA MET A 546 -8.87 -31.02 -8.27
C MET A 546 -9.07 -32.24 -9.18
N ALA A 547 -9.00 -32.03 -10.50
CA ALA A 547 -9.01 -33.09 -11.51
C ALA A 547 -7.83 -34.07 -11.37
N SER A 548 -6.63 -33.58 -11.03
CA SER A 548 -5.44 -34.42 -10.80
C SER A 548 -5.48 -35.14 -9.45
N GLN A 549 -5.97 -34.49 -8.39
CA GLN A 549 -6.05 -35.09 -7.04
C GLN A 549 -7.09 -36.20 -6.97
N SER A 550 -8.30 -35.96 -7.50
CA SER A 550 -9.36 -36.96 -7.60
C SER A 550 -9.01 -38.17 -8.48
N SER A 551 -8.05 -38.00 -9.41
CA SER A 551 -7.48 -39.08 -10.22
C SER A 551 -6.43 -39.88 -9.45
N THR A 552 -5.49 -39.22 -8.76
CA THR A 552 -4.44 -39.89 -7.98
C THR A 552 -4.97 -40.61 -6.73
N ALA A 553 -6.03 -40.12 -6.11
CA ALA A 553 -6.70 -40.79 -4.99
C ALA A 553 -7.15 -42.23 -5.32
N ARG A 554 -7.46 -42.52 -6.59
CA ARG A 554 -7.92 -43.84 -7.06
C ARG A 554 -6.79 -44.87 -7.24
N LEU A 555 -5.52 -44.44 -7.13
CA LEU A 555 -4.35 -45.32 -7.28
C LEU A 555 -3.85 -45.90 -5.95
N ILE A 556 -4.50 -45.58 -4.83
CA ILE A 556 -4.14 -46.08 -3.49
C ILE A 556 -5.01 -47.31 -3.14
N PRO A 557 -4.44 -48.52 -3.00
CA PRO A 557 -5.21 -49.70 -2.62
C PRO A 557 -5.68 -49.60 -1.15
N GLY A 558 -6.98 -49.37 -0.95
CA GLY A 558 -7.62 -49.36 0.38
C GLY A 558 -8.63 -48.23 0.62
N ALA A 559 -8.68 -47.21 -0.24
CA ALA A 559 -9.47 -45.98 0.00
C ALA A 559 -10.71 -45.82 -0.90
N SER A 560 -11.45 -46.90 -1.18
CA SER A 560 -12.82 -46.80 -1.72
C SER A 560 -13.62 -48.09 -1.48
N VAL A 561 -14.74 -47.96 -0.75
CA VAL A 561 -15.80 -49.00 -0.63
C VAL A 561 -17.18 -48.39 -0.90
N TYR A 562 -17.35 -47.09 -0.67
CA TYR A 562 -18.48 -46.28 -1.14
C TYR A 562 -17.94 -45.13 -1.99
N GLY A 563 -18.38 -45.02 -3.24
CA GLY A 563 -17.84 -44.06 -4.21
C GLY A 563 -18.07 -44.46 -5.67
N GLN A 564 -19.28 -44.90 -6.02
CA GLN A 564 -19.62 -45.40 -7.36
C GLN A 564 -19.85 -44.25 -8.35
N GLY A 565 -18.77 -43.53 -8.68
CA GLY A 565 -18.79 -42.44 -9.67
C GLY A 565 -18.99 -42.96 -11.10
N ASN A 566 -20.09 -42.58 -11.74
CA ASN A 566 -20.39 -42.94 -13.12
C ASN A 566 -19.33 -42.41 -14.10
N ARG A 567 -19.09 -43.16 -15.18
CA ARG A 567 -18.10 -42.85 -16.22
C ARG A 567 -18.80 -42.43 -17.51
N SER A 568 -18.44 -41.27 -18.05
CA SER A 568 -18.78 -40.85 -19.41
C SER A 568 -17.67 -41.31 -20.37
N GLU A 569 -17.72 -42.56 -20.82
CA GLU A 569 -16.77 -43.09 -21.82
C GLU A 569 -17.08 -42.58 -23.23
N ASN A 570 -16.69 -41.33 -23.50
CA ASN A 570 -16.56 -40.77 -24.84
C ASN A 570 -15.11 -40.29 -25.05
N THR A 571 -14.18 -41.26 -25.10
CA THR A 571 -12.76 -41.01 -25.38
C THR A 571 -12.48 -41.15 -26.87
N LEU A 572 -11.75 -40.20 -27.46
CA LEU A 572 -11.34 -40.25 -28.87
C LEU A 572 -10.47 -41.48 -29.14
N GLN A 573 -10.99 -42.43 -29.91
CA GLN A 573 -10.22 -43.55 -30.46
C GLN A 573 -10.27 -43.53 -31.99
N GLU A 574 -9.21 -42.98 -32.59
CA GLU A 574 -9.10 -42.82 -34.04
C GLU A 574 -9.03 -44.18 -34.75
N SER A 575 -9.80 -44.33 -35.83
CA SER A 575 -9.99 -45.61 -36.51
C SER A 575 -9.05 -45.80 -37.70
N ARG A 576 -8.21 -46.85 -37.68
CA ARG A 576 -7.58 -47.38 -38.91
C ARG A 576 -7.10 -48.84 -38.83
N ALA A 577 -7.54 -49.61 -39.83
CA ALA A 577 -6.94 -50.82 -40.41
C ALA A 577 -6.95 -52.19 -39.66
N SER A 578 -7.68 -53.11 -40.32
CA SER A 578 -7.32 -54.52 -40.59
C SER A 578 -7.60 -55.64 -39.57
N LEU A 579 -8.61 -56.44 -39.91
CA LEU A 579 -8.59 -57.92 -40.02
C LEU A 579 -7.33 -58.65 -39.48
N MET A 580 -7.51 -59.44 -38.42
CA MET A 580 -7.43 -60.91 -38.49
C MET A 580 -7.95 -61.59 -37.21
N VAL A 581 -8.54 -62.78 -37.34
CA VAL A 581 -8.86 -63.71 -36.25
C VAL A 581 -8.22 -65.05 -36.58
N PRO A 582 -7.40 -65.61 -35.67
CA PRO A 582 -7.68 -66.99 -35.27
C PRO A 582 -7.40 -67.29 -33.77
N ASN A 583 -8.49 -67.43 -33.02
CA ASN A 583 -8.85 -68.61 -32.22
C ASN A 583 -7.93 -69.19 -31.10
N SER A 584 -8.59 -69.74 -30.06
CA SER A 584 -8.05 -70.42 -28.86
C SER A 584 -7.25 -69.54 -27.87
N SER A 585 -7.40 -69.67 -26.55
CA SER A 585 -8.01 -70.73 -25.72
C SER A 585 -8.88 -70.17 -24.57
N GLU A 586 -9.73 -71.02 -23.98
CA GLU A 586 -10.76 -70.62 -23.01
C GLU A 586 -10.22 -70.16 -21.63
N LYS A 587 -10.95 -69.23 -21.00
CA LYS A 587 -11.38 -69.36 -19.60
C LYS A 587 -12.67 -68.58 -19.35
N ARG A 588 -13.74 -69.31 -19.03
CA ARG A 588 -15.06 -68.73 -18.70
C ARG A 588 -15.05 -68.17 -17.27
N TYR A 589 -15.62 -67.00 -17.08
CA TYR A 589 -16.55 -66.75 -15.99
C TYR A 589 -17.67 -65.85 -16.50
N SER A 590 -18.91 -66.30 -16.36
CA SER A 590 -20.11 -65.57 -16.72
C SER A 590 -20.95 -65.36 -15.48
N SER A 591 -21.17 -64.11 -15.09
CA SER A 591 -22.20 -63.71 -14.15
C SER A 591 -22.96 -62.55 -14.78
N VAL A 592 -24.20 -62.81 -15.20
CA VAL A 592 -25.15 -61.75 -15.55
C VAL A 592 -25.33 -60.92 -14.28
N VAL A 593 -25.17 -59.61 -14.38
CA VAL A 593 -25.66 -58.67 -13.37
C VAL A 593 -26.96 -58.10 -13.92
N GLU A 594 -27.99 -58.16 -13.08
CA GLU A 594 -29.37 -57.91 -13.46
C GLU A 594 -29.62 -56.40 -13.69
N SER A 595 -30.55 -56.09 -14.59
CA SER A 595 -30.87 -54.71 -14.95
C SER A 595 -31.77 -54.08 -13.88
N ASP A 596 -31.21 -53.20 -13.05
CA ASP A 596 -32.01 -52.39 -12.13
C ASP A 596 -31.54 -50.92 -12.10
N GLY A 597 -32.48 -50.01 -12.35
CA GLY A 597 -32.26 -48.56 -12.45
C GLY A 597 -31.64 -48.05 -13.78
N PRO A 598 -32.16 -46.95 -14.38
CA PRO A 598 -31.47 -46.27 -15.47
C PRO A 598 -30.25 -45.51 -14.93
N GLY A 599 -29.09 -45.66 -15.59
CA GLY A 599 -27.95 -44.76 -15.42
C GLY A 599 -28.24 -43.35 -15.97
N PRO A 600 -27.29 -42.41 -15.90
CA PRO A 600 -27.49 -41.00 -16.29
C PRO A 600 -27.65 -40.72 -17.80
N HIS A 601 -28.05 -41.73 -18.59
CA HIS A 601 -28.53 -41.56 -19.96
C HIS A 601 -29.80 -40.69 -19.94
N GLY A 602 -29.65 -39.43 -20.39
CA GLY A 602 -30.75 -38.45 -20.43
C GLY A 602 -30.74 -37.36 -19.34
N PHE A 603 -29.79 -37.38 -18.39
CA PHE A 603 -29.59 -36.22 -17.49
C PHE A 603 -28.54 -35.25 -18.03
N ILE A 604 -27.40 -35.77 -18.50
CA ILE A 604 -26.35 -34.98 -19.13
C ILE A 604 -26.77 -34.70 -20.59
N HIS A 605 -26.56 -33.46 -21.05
CA HIS A 605 -26.90 -33.06 -22.42
C HIS A 605 -26.05 -33.82 -23.45
N GLU A 606 -26.65 -34.29 -24.55
CA GLU A 606 -25.93 -35.11 -25.55
C GLU A 606 -24.71 -34.39 -26.13
N ALA A 607 -24.81 -33.07 -26.33
CA ALA A 607 -23.75 -32.23 -26.87
C ALA A 607 -22.74 -31.68 -25.83
N VAL A 608 -22.56 -32.31 -24.67
CA VAL A 608 -21.50 -31.92 -23.71
C VAL A 608 -20.10 -32.08 -24.34
N VAL A 609 -19.23 -31.09 -24.11
CA VAL A 609 -17.83 -31.11 -24.60
C VAL A 609 -17.04 -32.22 -23.89
N PRO A 610 -16.43 -33.18 -24.61
CA PRO A 610 -15.65 -34.26 -24.00
C PRO A 610 -14.45 -33.75 -23.20
N GLN A 611 -14.16 -34.41 -22.08
CA GLN A 611 -13.04 -34.05 -21.22
C GLN A 611 -11.73 -34.73 -21.66
N PRO A 612 -10.61 -33.99 -21.75
CA PRO A 612 -9.31 -34.57 -22.01
C PRO A 612 -8.82 -35.41 -20.81
N PRO A 613 -7.88 -36.35 -21.01
CA PRO A 613 -7.29 -37.10 -19.91
C PRO A 613 -6.58 -36.19 -18.88
N PRO A 614 -6.61 -36.50 -17.56
CA PRO A 614 -5.95 -35.69 -16.52
C PRO A 614 -4.43 -35.51 -16.69
N GLU A 615 -3.78 -36.34 -17.50
CA GLU A 615 -2.36 -36.24 -17.86
C GLU A 615 -2.10 -35.23 -19.01
N TRP A 616 -3.13 -34.67 -19.63
CA TRP A 616 -3.00 -33.76 -20.78
C TRP A 616 -2.63 -32.33 -20.31
N GLN A 617 -1.37 -31.95 -20.54
CA GLN A 617 -0.80 -30.67 -20.09
C GLN A 617 -0.31 -29.82 -21.28
N PRO A 618 -1.22 -29.27 -22.12
CA PRO A 618 -0.84 -28.60 -23.38
C PRO A 618 0.12 -27.42 -23.18
N PHE A 619 0.00 -26.70 -22.05
CA PHE A 619 0.76 -25.49 -21.72
C PHE A 619 1.89 -25.72 -20.70
N GLY A 620 2.20 -26.97 -20.37
CA GLY A 620 3.19 -27.35 -19.34
C GLY A 620 2.68 -27.34 -17.89
N PHE A 621 1.35 -27.27 -17.70
CA PHE A 621 0.68 -27.42 -16.41
C PHE A 621 -0.65 -28.20 -16.60
N PRO A 622 -1.16 -28.91 -15.58
CA PRO A 622 -2.45 -29.58 -15.61
C PRO A 622 -3.59 -28.56 -15.56
N LEU A 623 -4.64 -28.81 -16.34
CA LEU A 623 -5.76 -27.88 -16.44
C LEU A 623 -6.57 -27.82 -15.13
N ALA A 624 -7.03 -26.62 -14.80
CA ALA A 624 -8.02 -26.31 -13.78
C ALA A 624 -9.32 -25.82 -14.48
N HIS A 625 -10.49 -26.08 -13.91
CA HIS A 625 -11.74 -25.57 -14.47
C HIS A 625 -11.98 -24.12 -14.05
N ALA A 626 -12.36 -23.27 -15.01
CA ALA A 626 -12.51 -21.84 -14.82
C ALA A 626 -13.91 -21.34 -15.17
N ILE A 627 -14.54 -20.61 -14.24
CA ILE A 627 -15.78 -19.87 -14.50
C ILE A 627 -15.40 -18.48 -15.03
N CYS A 628 -15.86 -18.15 -16.22
CA CYS A 628 -15.75 -16.81 -16.80
C CYS A 628 -17.02 -16.03 -16.46
N LEU A 629 -17.00 -15.35 -15.31
CA LEU A 629 -18.09 -14.49 -14.85
C LEU A 629 -18.10 -13.18 -15.63
N VAL A 630 -19.19 -12.93 -16.35
CA VAL A 630 -19.50 -11.67 -17.02
C VAL A 630 -20.69 -11.02 -16.32
N THR A 631 -20.49 -9.86 -15.68
CA THR A 631 -21.62 -9.12 -15.08
C THR A 631 -22.15 -8.07 -16.04
N ALA A 632 -23.45 -8.12 -16.31
CA ALA A 632 -24.16 -7.21 -17.21
C ALA A 632 -25.23 -6.41 -16.44
N TYR A 633 -25.44 -5.16 -16.83
CA TYR A 633 -26.44 -4.26 -16.28
C TYR A 633 -27.27 -3.57 -17.37
N SER A 634 -26.63 -2.90 -18.33
CA SER A 634 -27.33 -2.09 -19.35
C SER A 634 -26.59 -2.02 -20.69
N GLU A 635 -25.78 -3.02 -20.99
CA GLU A 635 -24.91 -3.07 -22.17
C GLU A 635 -25.69 -3.56 -23.40
N GLY A 636 -25.35 -3.01 -24.56
CA GLY A 636 -25.95 -3.38 -25.84
C GLY A 636 -25.44 -4.70 -26.40
N PRO A 637 -26.06 -5.21 -27.49
CA PRO A 637 -25.69 -6.48 -28.10
C PRO A 637 -24.24 -6.49 -28.58
N GLU A 638 -23.73 -5.43 -29.23
CA GLU A 638 -22.35 -5.39 -29.74
C GLU A 638 -21.29 -5.53 -28.63
N GLY A 639 -21.51 -4.89 -27.47
CA GLY A 639 -20.58 -4.96 -26.33
C GLY A 639 -20.55 -6.37 -25.73
N MET A 640 -21.74 -6.93 -25.44
CA MET A 640 -21.85 -8.27 -24.87
C MET A 640 -21.34 -9.35 -25.83
N ARG A 641 -21.64 -9.23 -27.12
CA ARG A 641 -21.11 -10.06 -28.24
C ARG A 641 -19.58 -10.06 -28.21
N THR A 642 -18.97 -8.87 -28.29
CA THR A 642 -17.51 -8.68 -28.31
C THR A 642 -16.81 -9.30 -27.09
N THR A 643 -17.39 -9.10 -25.90
CA THR A 643 -16.87 -9.68 -24.65
C THR A 643 -16.94 -11.20 -24.67
N LEU A 644 -18.11 -11.78 -24.93
CA LEU A 644 -18.33 -13.22 -24.89
C LEU A 644 -17.57 -13.95 -26.01
N ASP A 645 -17.46 -13.37 -27.21
CA ASP A 645 -16.66 -13.87 -28.33
C ASP A 645 -15.17 -13.97 -27.96
N SER A 646 -14.64 -12.94 -27.30
CA SER A 646 -13.24 -12.92 -26.85
C SER A 646 -12.96 -13.98 -25.77
N VAL A 647 -13.93 -14.21 -24.86
CA VAL A 647 -13.85 -15.24 -23.81
C VAL A 647 -13.90 -16.64 -24.43
N ALA A 648 -14.84 -16.88 -25.35
CA ALA A 648 -15.00 -18.15 -26.06
C ALA A 648 -13.74 -18.52 -26.88
N THR A 649 -13.18 -17.55 -27.62
CA THR A 649 -12.00 -17.73 -28.48
C THR A 649 -10.64 -17.63 -27.76
N THR A 650 -10.60 -17.61 -26.42
CA THR A 650 -9.34 -17.78 -25.66
C THR A 650 -8.69 -19.14 -25.95
N GLU A 651 -7.35 -19.17 -25.94
CA GLU A 651 -6.52 -20.36 -26.22
C GLU A 651 -6.77 -21.51 -25.22
N TYR A 652 -7.32 -21.20 -24.03
CA TYR A 652 -7.59 -22.18 -23.00
C TYR A 652 -8.78 -23.11 -23.39
N PRO A 653 -8.69 -24.44 -23.19
CA PRO A 653 -9.66 -25.41 -23.72
C PRO A 653 -11.12 -25.18 -23.29
N ASN A 654 -12.04 -25.24 -24.25
CA ASN A 654 -13.48 -25.07 -24.01
C ASN A 654 -14.12 -26.16 -23.12
N SER A 655 -13.46 -27.30 -22.94
CA SER A 655 -13.86 -28.33 -21.96
C SER A 655 -13.66 -27.87 -20.50
N HIS A 656 -12.75 -26.91 -20.24
CA HIS A 656 -12.40 -26.40 -18.92
C HIS A 656 -12.84 -24.95 -18.69
N LYS A 657 -13.68 -24.38 -19.58
CA LYS A 657 -14.27 -23.04 -19.46
C LYS A 657 -15.79 -23.14 -19.32
N LEU A 658 -16.36 -22.42 -18.36
CA LEU A 658 -17.79 -22.16 -18.25
C LEU A 658 -18.05 -20.67 -18.37
N ILE A 659 -18.86 -20.24 -19.34
CA ILE A 659 -19.33 -18.86 -19.42
C ILE A 659 -20.50 -18.67 -18.44
N LEU A 660 -20.41 -17.69 -17.54
CA LEU A 660 -21.46 -17.36 -16.60
C LEU A 660 -21.83 -15.88 -16.72
N VAL A 661 -22.99 -15.58 -17.33
CA VAL A 661 -23.50 -14.22 -17.42
C VAL A 661 -24.46 -13.95 -16.26
N ILE A 662 -24.32 -12.83 -15.56
CA ILE A 662 -25.29 -12.41 -14.53
C ILE A 662 -25.84 -11.03 -14.86
N CYS A 663 -27.12 -10.97 -15.23
CA CYS A 663 -27.84 -9.73 -15.57
C CYS A 663 -28.46 -9.11 -14.31
N ASP A 664 -28.01 -7.91 -13.94
CA ASP A 664 -28.41 -7.19 -12.72
C ASP A 664 -29.75 -6.43 -12.88
N GLY A 665 -30.81 -7.19 -13.17
CA GLY A 665 -32.17 -6.71 -13.33
C GLY A 665 -32.71 -6.84 -14.75
N ILE A 666 -34.01 -6.60 -14.91
CA ILE A 666 -34.64 -6.46 -16.24
C ILE A 666 -34.52 -4.99 -16.64
N ILE A 667 -33.48 -4.68 -17.41
CA ILE A 667 -33.01 -3.32 -17.70
C ILE A 667 -32.80 -3.19 -19.21
N LYS A 668 -33.08 -2.01 -19.75
CA LYS A 668 -32.91 -1.67 -21.17
C LYS A 668 -31.84 -0.59 -21.31
N GLY A 669 -30.91 -0.79 -22.25
CA GLY A 669 -29.84 0.17 -22.56
C GLY A 669 -30.39 1.47 -23.18
N HIS A 670 -29.62 2.55 -23.11
CA HIS A 670 -30.03 3.83 -23.70
C HIS A 670 -29.80 3.82 -25.21
N GLY A 671 -30.89 3.73 -25.98
CA GLY A 671 -30.88 3.62 -27.45
C GLY A 671 -31.16 2.21 -27.96
N GLU A 672 -31.11 1.21 -27.06
CA GLU A 672 -31.36 -0.20 -27.40
C GLU A 672 -32.83 -0.49 -27.68
N THR A 673 -33.10 -1.61 -28.37
CA THR A 673 -34.44 -2.13 -28.64
C THR A 673 -34.87 -3.21 -27.63
N MET A 674 -33.94 -4.08 -27.25
CA MET A 674 -34.14 -5.23 -26.33
C MET A 674 -33.71 -4.89 -24.89
N THR A 675 -34.05 -5.74 -23.92
CA THR A 675 -33.47 -5.68 -22.56
C THR A 675 -32.17 -6.49 -22.48
N THR A 676 -31.27 -6.13 -21.55
CA THR A 676 -29.97 -6.81 -21.34
C THR A 676 -30.12 -8.32 -21.12
N PRO A 677 -31.15 -8.82 -20.39
CA PRO A 677 -31.46 -10.25 -20.35
C PRO A 677 -31.86 -10.89 -21.70
N GLU A 678 -32.67 -10.21 -22.52
CA GLU A 678 -33.04 -10.70 -23.86
C GLU A 678 -31.80 -10.79 -24.77
N VAL A 679 -30.91 -9.80 -24.69
CA VAL A 679 -29.63 -9.76 -25.41
C VAL A 679 -28.71 -10.92 -25.00
N ALA A 680 -28.65 -11.24 -23.70
CA ALA A 680 -27.89 -12.41 -23.24
C ALA A 680 -28.50 -13.72 -23.74
N LEU A 681 -29.83 -13.83 -23.72
CA LEU A 681 -30.56 -15.03 -24.15
C LEU A 681 -30.46 -15.28 -25.65
N SER A 682 -30.42 -14.23 -26.50
CA SER A 682 -30.24 -14.38 -27.95
C SER A 682 -28.81 -14.78 -28.36
N MET A 683 -27.86 -14.87 -27.42
CA MET A 683 -26.51 -15.42 -27.63
C MET A 683 -26.34 -16.84 -27.04
N MET A 684 -27.44 -17.49 -26.64
CA MET A 684 -27.47 -18.86 -26.16
C MET A 684 -28.31 -19.74 -27.08
N LYS A 685 -27.83 -20.96 -27.36
CA LYS A 685 -28.57 -22.02 -28.06
C LYS A 685 -28.57 -23.32 -27.26
N GLU A 686 -29.36 -24.29 -27.71
CA GLU A 686 -29.43 -25.64 -27.12
C GLU A 686 -29.67 -25.59 -25.60
N HIS A 687 -30.73 -24.88 -25.20
CA HIS A 687 -31.11 -24.74 -23.80
C HIS A 687 -31.57 -26.09 -23.21
N THR A 688 -31.16 -26.40 -21.98
CA THR A 688 -31.59 -27.62 -21.27
C THR A 688 -33.06 -27.58 -20.80
N ILE A 689 -33.64 -26.38 -20.75
CA ILE A 689 -35.04 -26.06 -20.43
C ILE A 689 -35.42 -24.90 -21.35
N LEU A 690 -36.61 -24.94 -21.96
CA LEU A 690 -37.04 -23.87 -22.88
C LEU A 690 -37.18 -22.53 -22.13
N PRO A 691 -36.78 -21.38 -22.72
CA PRO A 691 -36.71 -20.11 -22.00
C PRO A 691 -38.02 -19.65 -21.33
N ASP A 692 -39.17 -20.01 -21.88
CA ASP A 692 -40.50 -19.71 -21.35
C ASP A 692 -40.85 -20.56 -20.11
N GLU A 693 -40.31 -21.77 -20.00
CA GLU A 693 -40.55 -22.70 -18.89
C GLU A 693 -39.70 -22.40 -17.65
N VAL A 694 -38.66 -21.57 -17.79
CA VAL A 694 -37.72 -21.23 -16.71
C VAL A 694 -38.41 -20.40 -15.62
N LYS A 695 -38.52 -20.99 -14.44
CA LYS A 695 -39.14 -20.41 -13.24
C LYS A 695 -38.19 -19.45 -12.52
N PRO A 696 -38.71 -18.38 -11.89
CA PRO A 696 -37.91 -17.53 -11.01
C PRO A 696 -37.85 -18.13 -9.59
N TYR A 697 -36.66 -18.27 -9.03
CA TYR A 697 -36.41 -18.77 -7.68
C TYR A 697 -35.97 -17.65 -6.74
N SER A 698 -36.32 -17.75 -5.45
CA SER A 698 -36.04 -16.70 -4.46
C SER A 698 -34.63 -16.78 -3.87
N TYR A 699 -34.00 -15.63 -3.65
CA TYR A 699 -32.75 -15.52 -2.89
C TYR A 699 -32.72 -14.28 -1.98
N VAL A 700 -31.71 -14.22 -1.12
CA VAL A 700 -31.47 -13.12 -0.17
C VAL A 700 -30.43 -12.17 -0.77
N ALA A 701 -30.88 -11.00 -1.21
CA ALA A 701 -30.06 -9.98 -1.83
C ALA A 701 -29.36 -9.06 -0.81
N VAL A 702 -28.29 -8.39 -1.25
CA VAL A 702 -27.48 -7.43 -0.48
C VAL A 702 -28.19 -6.06 -0.40
N ALA A 703 -29.39 -6.04 0.18
CA ALA A 703 -30.22 -4.84 0.29
C ALA A 703 -31.01 -4.76 1.61
N SER A 704 -31.56 -3.59 1.90
CA SER A 704 -32.31 -3.27 3.12
C SER A 704 -33.83 -3.27 2.89
N GLY A 705 -34.60 -3.63 3.92
CA GLY A 705 -36.07 -3.64 3.87
C GLY A 705 -36.62 -4.74 2.95
N SER A 706 -37.73 -4.47 2.27
CA SER A 706 -38.35 -5.41 1.32
C SER A 706 -37.42 -5.82 0.19
N LYS A 707 -36.56 -4.91 -0.29
CA LYS A 707 -35.59 -5.18 -1.37
C LYS A 707 -34.56 -6.27 -1.04
N ARG A 708 -34.45 -6.70 0.23
CA ARG A 708 -33.64 -7.85 0.65
C ARG A 708 -34.14 -9.18 0.07
N HIS A 709 -35.44 -9.30 -0.22
CA HIS A 709 -35.95 -10.39 -1.04
C HIS A 709 -35.78 -10.02 -2.52
N ASN A 710 -35.25 -10.95 -3.29
CA ASN A 710 -35.14 -10.85 -4.74
C ASN A 710 -35.38 -12.23 -5.35
N MET A 711 -35.64 -12.27 -6.66
CA MET A 711 -35.78 -13.52 -7.39
C MET A 711 -34.92 -13.47 -8.66
N ALA A 712 -34.45 -14.65 -9.08
CA ALA A 712 -33.67 -14.81 -10.30
C ALA A 712 -34.10 -16.06 -11.08
N LYS A 713 -34.01 -15.99 -12.40
CA LYS A 713 -34.15 -17.12 -13.33
C LYS A 713 -32.76 -17.64 -13.73
N ILE A 714 -32.64 -18.94 -13.97
CA ILE A 714 -31.41 -19.60 -14.40
C ILE A 714 -31.66 -20.29 -15.75
N TYR A 715 -30.85 -19.94 -16.73
CA TYR A 715 -30.86 -20.53 -18.07
C TYR A 715 -29.52 -21.22 -18.29
N SER A 716 -29.53 -22.43 -18.85
CA SER A 716 -28.32 -23.21 -19.14
C SER A 716 -28.41 -23.82 -20.54
N GLY A 717 -27.31 -23.74 -21.28
CA GLY A 717 -27.19 -24.20 -22.67
C GLY A 717 -25.77 -23.98 -23.17
N PHE A 718 -25.62 -23.64 -24.44
CA PHE A 718 -24.32 -23.39 -25.07
C PHE A 718 -24.28 -21.99 -25.71
N TYR A 719 -23.09 -21.40 -25.76
CA TYR A 719 -22.88 -20.13 -26.43
C TYR A 719 -23.11 -20.25 -27.94
N ASP A 720 -23.68 -19.22 -28.56
CA ASP A 720 -23.91 -19.17 -30.01
C ASP A 720 -23.07 -18.12 -30.75
N TYR A 721 -22.51 -18.53 -31.89
CA TYR A 721 -21.92 -17.73 -32.96
C TYR A 721 -22.80 -16.54 -33.39
N GLY A 722 -24.10 -16.81 -33.60
CA GLY A 722 -24.92 -16.00 -34.51
C GLY A 722 -24.49 -16.20 -35.98
N GLU A 723 -25.41 -15.96 -36.91
CA GLU A 723 -25.15 -16.18 -38.34
C GLU A 723 -24.14 -15.16 -38.91
N ASP A 724 -24.24 -13.90 -38.50
CA ASP A 724 -23.36 -12.79 -38.91
C ASP A 724 -22.05 -12.68 -38.10
N SER A 725 -21.54 -13.79 -37.54
CA SER A 725 -20.37 -13.74 -36.65
C SER A 725 -19.08 -13.32 -37.37
N VAL A 726 -18.30 -12.45 -36.73
CA VAL A 726 -16.95 -12.06 -37.18
C VAL A 726 -15.94 -13.21 -37.04
N ILE A 727 -16.28 -14.26 -36.26
CA ILE A 727 -15.43 -15.44 -36.05
C ILE A 727 -15.69 -16.48 -37.14
N PRO A 728 -14.65 -16.91 -37.91
CA PRO A 728 -14.79 -17.97 -38.91
C PRO A 728 -15.36 -19.26 -38.32
N ILE A 729 -16.23 -19.94 -39.07
CA ILE A 729 -16.92 -21.17 -38.65
C ILE A 729 -15.95 -22.24 -38.12
N GLU A 730 -14.76 -22.35 -38.71
CA GLU A 730 -13.65 -23.23 -38.28
C GLU A 730 -13.20 -23.02 -36.82
N LYS A 731 -13.49 -21.86 -36.23
CA LYS A 731 -13.13 -21.47 -34.86
C LYS A 731 -14.32 -21.35 -33.92
N GLN A 732 -15.55 -21.63 -34.39
CA GLN A 732 -16.76 -21.58 -33.57
C GLN A 732 -16.90 -22.85 -32.72
N GLU A 733 -15.96 -23.04 -31.78
CA GLU A 733 -15.99 -24.15 -30.83
C GLU A 733 -17.15 -24.03 -29.83
N ARG A 734 -17.70 -25.17 -29.42
CA ARG A 734 -18.81 -25.24 -28.46
C ARG A 734 -18.32 -24.87 -27.05
N VAL A 735 -18.96 -23.87 -26.43
CA VAL A 735 -18.66 -23.43 -25.06
C VAL A 735 -19.93 -23.54 -24.19
N PRO A 736 -19.89 -24.19 -23.01
CA PRO A 736 -21.05 -24.24 -22.12
C PRO A 736 -21.30 -22.87 -21.48
N MET A 737 -22.58 -22.51 -21.34
CA MET A 737 -23.03 -21.20 -20.89
C MET A 737 -24.18 -21.30 -19.89
N VAL A 738 -24.12 -20.48 -18.82
CA VAL A 738 -25.22 -20.23 -17.89
C VAL A 738 -25.52 -18.74 -17.84
N ILE A 739 -26.79 -18.36 -17.85
CA ILE A 739 -27.26 -16.98 -17.68
C ILE A 739 -28.15 -16.93 -16.43
N ILE A 740 -27.82 -16.05 -15.49
CA ILE A 740 -28.63 -15.76 -14.30
C ILE A 740 -29.27 -14.38 -14.49
N VAL A 741 -30.59 -14.33 -14.61
CA VAL A 741 -31.36 -13.10 -14.79
C VAL A 741 -32.06 -12.74 -13.49
N LYS A 742 -31.66 -11.65 -12.82
CA LYS A 742 -32.42 -11.11 -11.68
C LYS A 742 -33.70 -10.47 -12.18
N CYS A 743 -34.86 -10.94 -11.74
CA CYS A 743 -36.16 -10.45 -12.20
C CYS A 743 -36.89 -9.52 -11.21
N GLY A 744 -36.47 -9.50 -9.94
CA GLY A 744 -37.26 -8.86 -8.87
C GLY A 744 -38.33 -9.81 -8.33
N THR A 745 -38.98 -9.42 -7.24
CA THR A 745 -40.23 -10.06 -6.81
C THR A 745 -41.38 -9.63 -7.76
N PRO A 746 -42.53 -10.32 -7.79
CA PRO A 746 -43.68 -9.90 -8.59
C PRO A 746 -44.17 -8.47 -8.26
N GLU A 747 -43.93 -7.99 -7.05
CA GLU A 747 -44.22 -6.60 -6.61
C GLU A 747 -43.22 -5.57 -7.19
N GLU A 748 -42.03 -5.98 -7.60
CA GLU A 748 -41.04 -5.10 -8.26
C GLU A 748 -41.20 -5.05 -9.78
N ALA A 749 -42.00 -5.93 -10.40
CA ALA A 749 -42.13 -6.04 -11.86
C ALA A 749 -42.65 -4.75 -12.54
N THR A 750 -43.37 -3.90 -11.83
CA THR A 750 -43.88 -2.59 -12.31
C THR A 750 -42.95 -1.41 -11.99
N GLN A 751 -41.84 -1.65 -11.28
CA GLN A 751 -40.86 -0.60 -10.96
C GLN A 751 -39.89 -0.37 -12.12
N ALA A 752 -39.33 0.83 -12.23
CA ALA A 752 -38.44 1.20 -13.35
C ALA A 752 -37.11 0.42 -13.43
N LYS A 753 -36.76 -0.38 -12.42
CA LYS A 753 -35.55 -1.23 -12.36
C LYS A 753 -35.80 -2.52 -11.54
N PRO A 754 -36.59 -3.49 -12.05
CA PRO A 754 -36.88 -4.74 -11.34
C PRO A 754 -35.60 -5.56 -11.13
N GLY A 755 -35.41 -6.15 -9.95
CA GLY A 755 -34.32 -7.11 -9.68
C GLY A 755 -32.90 -6.56 -9.55
N ASN A 756 -32.64 -5.32 -10.00
CA ASN A 756 -31.35 -4.64 -9.84
C ASN A 756 -30.96 -4.51 -8.36
N ARG A 757 -29.74 -4.92 -8.03
CA ARG A 757 -29.11 -4.78 -6.69
C ARG A 757 -27.61 -4.41 -6.73
N GLY A 758 -27.04 -4.14 -7.91
CA GLY A 758 -25.65 -3.78 -8.13
C GLY A 758 -24.71 -4.97 -8.37
N LYS A 759 -23.58 -4.73 -9.06
CA LYS A 759 -22.55 -5.76 -9.37
C LYS A 759 -22.13 -6.60 -8.15
N ARG A 760 -22.02 -6.00 -6.95
CA ARG A 760 -21.70 -6.72 -5.70
C ARG A 760 -22.71 -7.82 -5.38
N ASP A 761 -24.00 -7.59 -5.60
CA ASP A 761 -25.03 -8.60 -5.38
C ASP A 761 -24.93 -9.73 -6.41
N SER A 762 -24.59 -9.41 -7.67
CA SER A 762 -24.30 -10.43 -8.70
C SER A 762 -23.11 -11.32 -8.31
N GLN A 763 -22.03 -10.71 -7.81
CA GLN A 763 -20.86 -11.44 -7.31
C GLN A 763 -21.21 -12.32 -6.10
N ILE A 764 -22.05 -11.84 -5.18
CA ILE A 764 -22.48 -12.60 -3.99
C ILE A 764 -23.34 -13.83 -4.34
N ILE A 765 -24.12 -13.82 -5.43
CA ILE A 765 -24.80 -15.04 -5.92
C ILE A 765 -23.78 -16.15 -6.21
N LEU A 766 -22.72 -15.85 -6.98
CA LEU A 766 -21.68 -16.84 -7.28
C LEU A 766 -20.87 -17.24 -6.04
N MET A 767 -20.48 -16.29 -5.20
CA MET A 767 -19.68 -16.59 -4.00
C MET A 767 -20.47 -17.40 -2.95
N SER A 768 -21.77 -17.13 -2.76
CA SER A 768 -22.67 -17.92 -1.90
C SER A 768 -22.82 -19.35 -2.42
N PHE A 769 -23.00 -19.48 -3.75
CA PHE A 769 -23.10 -20.79 -4.40
C PHE A 769 -21.82 -21.60 -4.24
N LEU A 770 -20.65 -21.04 -4.60
CA LEU A 770 -19.36 -21.74 -4.48
C LEU A 770 -19.01 -22.07 -3.02
N GLN A 771 -19.30 -21.19 -2.05
CA GLN A 771 -19.15 -21.54 -0.62
C GLN A 771 -19.94 -22.81 -0.29
N LYS A 772 -21.22 -22.87 -0.68
CA LYS A 772 -22.08 -23.99 -0.28
C LYS A 772 -21.72 -25.30 -0.96
N VAL A 773 -21.29 -25.24 -2.21
CA VAL A 773 -20.77 -26.39 -2.96
C VAL A 773 -19.47 -26.91 -2.31
N MET A 774 -18.53 -26.04 -1.97
CA MET A 774 -17.21 -26.44 -1.47
C MET A 774 -17.19 -26.87 0.02
N PHE A 775 -18.28 -26.65 0.75
CA PHE A 775 -18.42 -27.01 2.17
C PHE A 775 -19.62 -27.92 2.48
N ASP A 776 -20.26 -28.52 1.46
CA ASP A 776 -21.47 -29.36 1.57
C ASP A 776 -22.61 -28.71 2.39
N GLU A 777 -22.74 -27.38 2.30
CA GLU A 777 -23.80 -26.65 3.00
C GLU A 777 -25.17 -26.79 2.31
N ARG A 778 -26.24 -26.53 3.07
CA ARG A 778 -27.61 -26.53 2.54
C ARG A 778 -27.82 -25.43 1.49
N MET A 779 -27.89 -25.84 0.23
CA MET A 779 -28.32 -25.02 -0.90
C MET A 779 -29.79 -24.57 -0.79
N THR A 780 -30.09 -23.42 -1.37
CA THR A 780 -31.46 -22.96 -1.70
C THR A 780 -31.92 -23.53 -3.05
N GLU A 781 -33.21 -23.36 -3.39
CA GLU A 781 -33.77 -23.79 -4.68
C GLU A 781 -33.02 -23.17 -5.88
N LEU A 782 -32.69 -21.87 -5.80
CA LEU A 782 -31.90 -21.19 -6.82
C LEU A 782 -30.50 -21.83 -6.97
N GLU A 783 -29.84 -22.12 -5.86
CA GLU A 783 -28.48 -22.70 -5.86
C GLU A 783 -28.49 -24.16 -6.34
N TYR A 784 -29.53 -24.93 -6.01
CA TYR A 784 -29.72 -26.30 -6.49
C TYR A 784 -29.98 -26.36 -8.01
N GLU A 785 -30.80 -25.46 -8.55
CA GLU A 785 -31.03 -25.36 -9.99
C GLU A 785 -29.79 -24.83 -10.74
N PHE A 786 -28.98 -23.98 -10.09
CA PHE A 786 -27.70 -23.53 -10.63
C PHE A 786 -26.69 -24.69 -10.69
N PHE A 787 -26.62 -25.52 -9.64
CA PHE A 787 -25.82 -26.75 -9.60
C PHE A 787 -26.19 -27.68 -10.74
N ASN A 788 -27.49 -27.97 -10.89
CA ASN A 788 -28.00 -28.83 -11.95
C ASN A 788 -27.76 -28.22 -13.35
N GLY A 789 -27.91 -26.91 -13.52
CA GLY A 789 -27.65 -26.22 -14.78
C GLY A 789 -26.22 -26.41 -15.27
N ILE A 790 -25.22 -26.23 -14.40
CA ILE A 790 -23.81 -26.48 -14.71
C ILE A 790 -23.57 -27.97 -15.00
N TRP A 791 -24.09 -28.86 -14.17
CA TRP A 791 -23.81 -30.29 -14.27
C TRP A 791 -24.38 -30.90 -15.57
N LYS A 792 -25.59 -30.47 -15.98
CA LYS A 792 -26.23 -30.92 -17.23
C LYS A 792 -25.44 -30.54 -18.50
N ILE A 793 -24.87 -29.34 -18.55
CA ILE A 793 -24.19 -28.81 -19.77
C ILE A 793 -22.67 -29.07 -19.81
N THR A 794 -22.05 -29.46 -18.69
CA THR A 794 -20.60 -29.73 -18.63
C THR A 794 -20.26 -31.18 -18.28
N GLY A 795 -21.22 -31.96 -17.75
CA GLY A 795 -20.99 -33.32 -17.25
C GLY A 795 -20.18 -33.39 -15.95
N ILE A 796 -19.67 -32.25 -15.47
CA ILE A 796 -18.82 -32.11 -14.29
C ILE A 796 -19.62 -31.41 -13.18
N SER A 797 -19.40 -31.81 -11.93
CA SER A 797 -20.01 -31.16 -10.78
C SER A 797 -19.30 -29.82 -10.44
N PRO A 798 -20.03 -28.80 -9.95
CA PRO A 798 -19.47 -27.46 -9.68
C PRO A 798 -18.28 -27.35 -8.70
N ASP A 799 -18.00 -28.40 -7.92
CA ASP A 799 -16.88 -28.50 -6.97
C ASP A 799 -15.50 -28.60 -7.64
N PHE A 800 -15.45 -28.94 -8.93
CA PHE A 800 -14.21 -28.97 -9.71
C PHE A 800 -13.75 -27.60 -10.23
N TYR A 801 -14.51 -26.52 -10.00
CA TYR A 801 -14.19 -25.18 -10.46
C TYR A 801 -13.33 -24.41 -9.45
N GLU A 802 -12.03 -24.35 -9.74
CA GLU A 802 -11.01 -23.76 -8.88
C GLU A 802 -10.82 -22.26 -9.09
N ILE A 803 -11.15 -21.74 -10.29
CA ILE A 803 -10.78 -20.39 -10.72
C ILE A 803 -12.01 -19.63 -11.23
N VAL A 804 -12.10 -18.34 -10.91
CA VAL A 804 -13.10 -17.42 -11.46
C VAL A 804 -12.40 -16.25 -12.16
N LEU A 805 -12.48 -16.19 -13.48
CA LEU A 805 -12.18 -14.99 -14.25
C LEU A 805 -13.38 -14.04 -14.12
N MET A 806 -13.16 -12.79 -13.74
CA MET A 806 -14.22 -11.77 -13.68
C MET A 806 -13.98 -10.72 -14.76
N VAL A 807 -14.98 -10.48 -15.60
CA VAL A 807 -14.91 -9.59 -16.76
C VAL A 807 -16.17 -8.72 -16.78
N ASP A 808 -16.02 -7.44 -17.13
CA ASP A 808 -17.17 -6.56 -17.38
C ASP A 808 -17.69 -6.75 -18.82
N ALA A 809 -19.01 -6.60 -19.02
CA ALA A 809 -19.68 -6.96 -20.28
C ALA A 809 -19.29 -6.11 -21.52
N ASP A 810 -18.38 -5.14 -21.36
CA ASP A 810 -17.78 -4.30 -22.40
C ASP A 810 -16.27 -4.57 -22.62
N THR A 811 -15.68 -5.55 -21.92
CA THR A 811 -14.23 -5.79 -21.86
C THR A 811 -13.80 -7.03 -22.63
N LYS A 812 -13.02 -6.87 -23.70
CA LYS A 812 -12.48 -7.99 -24.49
C LYS A 812 -11.19 -8.59 -23.92
N VAL A 813 -11.14 -9.92 -23.86
CA VAL A 813 -10.04 -10.72 -23.29
C VAL A 813 -9.06 -11.17 -24.39
N PHE A 814 -7.78 -10.82 -24.28
CA PHE A 814 -6.77 -11.26 -25.25
C PHE A 814 -6.57 -12.80 -25.19
N PRO A 815 -6.39 -13.51 -26.32
CA PRO A 815 -6.55 -14.98 -26.35
C PRO A 815 -5.66 -15.78 -25.39
N ASP A 816 -4.42 -15.33 -25.11
CA ASP A 816 -3.52 -16.03 -24.19
C ASP A 816 -3.66 -15.62 -22.71
N SER A 817 -4.42 -14.55 -22.40
CA SER A 817 -4.52 -13.99 -21.06
C SER A 817 -5.04 -14.99 -20.04
N LEU A 818 -6.10 -15.74 -20.38
CA LEU A 818 -6.68 -16.75 -19.50
C LEU A 818 -5.68 -17.88 -19.20
N THR A 819 -4.96 -18.35 -20.23
CA THR A 819 -3.91 -19.36 -20.10
C THR A 819 -2.76 -18.89 -19.21
N HIS A 820 -2.33 -17.64 -19.34
CA HIS A 820 -1.28 -17.06 -18.49
C HIS A 820 -1.74 -16.82 -17.04
N MET A 821 -2.98 -16.39 -16.81
CA MET A 821 -3.55 -16.21 -15.47
C MET A 821 -3.71 -17.55 -14.73
N ILE A 822 -4.29 -18.55 -15.40
CA ILE A 822 -4.44 -19.90 -14.83
C ILE A 822 -3.07 -20.53 -14.56
N SER A 823 -2.11 -20.41 -15.48
CA SER A 823 -0.72 -20.86 -15.27
C SER A 823 -0.14 -20.30 -13.97
N ALA A 824 -0.30 -18.99 -13.71
CA ALA A 824 0.25 -18.38 -12.51
C ALA A 824 -0.38 -18.92 -11.22
N MET A 825 -1.69 -19.16 -11.19
CA MET A 825 -2.39 -19.72 -10.02
C MET A 825 -2.08 -21.22 -9.82
N VAL A 826 -2.10 -22.02 -10.88
CA VAL A 826 -1.79 -23.48 -10.80
C VAL A 826 -0.33 -23.73 -10.43
N LYS A 827 0.59 -22.84 -10.81
CA LYS A 827 2.02 -22.93 -10.47
C LYS A 827 2.37 -22.41 -9.08
N ASP A 828 1.46 -21.69 -8.41
CA ASP A 828 1.70 -21.08 -7.11
C ASP A 828 0.39 -20.90 -6.31
N PRO A 829 -0.03 -21.93 -5.53
CA PRO A 829 -1.34 -21.96 -4.88
C PRO A 829 -1.49 -20.98 -3.70
N GLU A 830 -0.48 -20.16 -3.38
CA GLU A 830 -0.62 -19.03 -2.46
C GLU A 830 -1.25 -17.79 -3.17
N ILE A 831 -1.37 -17.80 -4.50
CA ILE A 831 -2.01 -16.73 -5.29
C ILE A 831 -3.54 -16.84 -5.22
N MET A 832 -4.13 -16.09 -4.28
CA MET A 832 -5.59 -15.96 -4.13
C MET A 832 -6.26 -15.17 -5.27
N GLY A 833 -5.51 -14.37 -6.04
CA GLY A 833 -6.06 -13.60 -7.15
C GLY A 833 -5.01 -12.84 -7.96
N LEU A 834 -5.38 -12.50 -9.20
CA LEU A 834 -4.54 -11.81 -10.17
C LEU A 834 -5.33 -10.67 -10.82
N CYS A 835 -4.63 -9.62 -11.25
CA CYS A 835 -5.20 -8.55 -12.07
C CYS A 835 -4.54 -8.56 -13.45
N GLY A 836 -5.32 -8.37 -14.51
CA GLY A 836 -4.82 -8.17 -15.87
C GLY A 836 -4.40 -6.72 -16.13
N GLU A 837 -3.62 -6.49 -17.19
CA GLU A 837 -3.39 -5.14 -17.72
C GLU A 837 -4.61 -4.73 -18.57
N THR A 838 -5.51 -3.92 -18.01
CA THR A 838 -6.66 -3.38 -18.75
C THR A 838 -6.21 -2.25 -19.66
N LYS A 839 -6.56 -2.30 -20.96
CA LYS A 839 -6.27 -1.24 -21.93
C LYS A 839 -7.54 -0.69 -22.54
N ILE A 840 -7.69 0.62 -22.44
CA ILE A 840 -8.78 1.37 -23.06
C ILE A 840 -8.53 1.41 -24.58
N ALA A 841 -9.55 1.09 -25.38
CA ALA A 841 -9.47 1.19 -26.84
C ALA A 841 -9.60 2.65 -27.32
N ASN A 842 -10.62 3.34 -26.84
CA ASN A 842 -10.97 4.70 -27.25
C ASN A 842 -10.13 5.80 -26.56
N LYS A 843 -8.83 5.56 -26.32
CA LYS A 843 -7.87 6.37 -25.54
C LYS A 843 -7.95 7.90 -25.79
N ARG A 844 -8.32 8.33 -27.00
CA ARG A 844 -8.39 9.73 -27.45
C ARG A 844 -9.79 10.25 -27.79
N ALA A 845 -10.84 9.46 -27.61
CA ALA A 845 -12.21 9.86 -28.01
C ALA A 845 -12.82 10.95 -27.14
N SER A 846 -12.42 11.05 -25.87
CA SER A 846 -12.89 12.06 -24.93
C SER A 846 -11.81 12.43 -23.89
N TRP A 847 -11.99 13.57 -23.22
CA TRP A 847 -11.15 13.94 -22.08
C TRP A 847 -11.27 12.96 -20.90
N VAL A 848 -12.43 12.32 -20.73
CA VAL A 848 -12.65 11.29 -19.69
C VAL A 848 -11.82 10.05 -19.99
N SER A 849 -11.94 9.50 -21.20
CA SER A 849 -11.16 8.34 -21.65
C SER A 849 -9.65 8.60 -21.72
N MET A 850 -9.23 9.86 -21.88
CA MET A 850 -7.82 10.26 -21.75
C MET A 850 -7.31 10.24 -20.29
N ILE A 851 -8.17 10.56 -19.31
CA ILE A 851 -7.81 10.51 -17.88
C ILE A 851 -7.79 9.08 -17.36
N GLN A 852 -8.72 8.23 -17.80
CA GLN A 852 -8.78 6.82 -17.41
C GLN A 852 -7.55 5.99 -17.88
N VAL A 853 -6.67 6.53 -18.72
CA VAL A 853 -5.35 5.93 -19.05
C VAL A 853 -4.31 6.12 -17.90
N PHE A 854 -4.65 6.93 -16.89
CA PHE A 854 -3.83 7.18 -15.69
C PHE A 854 -4.47 6.64 -14.40
N GLU A 855 -5.55 5.85 -14.51
CA GLU A 855 -6.24 5.14 -13.41
C GLU A 855 -5.83 3.65 -13.38
#